data_AF-A0A5Q4DFG4-F1
#
_entry.id   AF-A0A5Q4DFG4-F1
#
_cell.length_a   1.000
_cell.length_b   1.000
_cell.length_c   1.000
_cell.angle_alpha   90.00
_cell.angle_beta   90.00
_cell.angle_gamma   90.00
#
_symmetry.space_group_name_H-M   'P 1'
#
loop_
_entity.id
_entity.type
_entity.pdbx_description
1 polymer ?
#
loop_
_entity_poly.entity_id
_entity_poly.type
_entity_poly.pdbx_seq_one_letter_code
_entity_poly.pdbx_strand_id
1 'polypeptide(L)'
;MAGTARRLRGSVTTWNRTPRISSAPLVRSAPSAQPPVSGTPPRPSISSDAFGAGPSRLCPVAPIPLPRSPLMPSNLPVSRPPEAPGSRLLVSVRPRLALALLVSALATGGCAPDDPRVASPAPGGAQRAILVSIDALNERIFRDTLTPEEAPALYRVFNGGMCADHAESYFPSVTAASHAVLWTGAPGNVNGVTANTMPLLPRDRHTVLETTNGFHYSTLSAEPLWITAGKVGISVAGHHVTQAPGVPGYAPVQGSRTPEQEARREESARILALPHVNVMNGYNRIVERQRVLTGADVEWLEPASAGWSGLESLDIESSLPPRTFRLELAEGGTLHGLVIAGGRAASGDRTASGDRAASGDRAASGDSPRYDTMLLSLDAEVEGAVTARSAPPESEPIGEGRALARHFSEALEVSVEGGRYYIQLRLFEVAADGRDFVLYQPPLQVVEGNREDLMLAYDRGIGGWTGNSGFFAYRTGALGPKLTDGGDGTAEARYLETAEHLLRQFNRGSEWLWRTHEPRLLMDYFPLSDAIDHELLGYMDPEWPGWSAEQAAAVRDFRARVWRLVDERVAHLERLAAEAGAALFVTGDHGMRASWKQFLPNLALLEAGLLVLDDEGGVDLSRTQAVAPNGYWVTVNRTAYREGIVPPEEEARVVEAVRHALEAVRGADGERVVTRTFTPATDPHFGIGGPTGGDVYWGTAPGYRSSGSFRGTGPVAETFLTAGHGFPPDEPDMYTVFCAVGGGFQAGRIPSVQTTAVAPTLADWTGIPRPADAVGVSVLEAMLGRR
;
A
#
# COMPACT_ATOMS: atom_id res chain seq x y z
N MET A 1 -53.58 -16.92 30.10
CA MET A 1 -54.08 -16.79 31.50
C MET A 1 -53.24 -15.76 32.24
N ALA A 2 -53.49 -15.50 33.52
CA ALA A 2 -52.85 -14.44 34.33
C ALA A 2 -51.31 -14.62 34.52
N GLY A 3 -50.55 -13.59 34.89
CA GLY A 3 -50.90 -12.16 34.96
C GLY A 3 -50.01 -11.28 35.86
N THR A 4 -50.17 -9.96 35.70
CA THR A 4 -50.00 -8.85 36.69
C THR A 4 -48.77 -8.72 37.62
N ALA A 5 -48.19 -7.50 37.56
CA ALA A 5 -47.54 -6.75 38.66
C ALA A 5 -46.09 -7.14 39.06
N ARG A 6 -45.28 -6.29 39.73
CA ARG A 6 -45.57 -5.02 40.45
C ARG A 6 -44.36 -4.04 40.45
N ARG A 7 -44.58 -2.73 40.64
CA ARG A 7 -43.54 -1.72 40.96
C ARG A 7 -43.40 -1.53 42.49
N LEU A 8 -42.24 -1.03 42.96
CA LEU A 8 -41.96 -0.10 44.09
C LEU A 8 -40.40 0.15 44.10
N ARG A 9 -39.85 1.38 44.14
CA ARG A 9 -39.55 2.30 45.29
C ARG A 9 -38.76 1.65 46.46
N GLY A 10 -37.67 2.20 47.02
CA GLY A 10 -36.80 3.34 46.64
C GLY A 10 -36.33 4.26 47.82
N SER A 11 -35.06 4.68 47.85
CA SER A 11 -34.43 5.70 48.75
C SER A 11 -33.03 6.11 48.21
N VAL A 12 -32.54 7.36 48.12
CA VAL A 12 -32.42 8.51 49.08
C VAL A 12 -31.28 8.26 50.09
N THR A 13 -30.26 9.09 50.40
CA THR A 13 -29.86 10.56 50.31
C THR A 13 -28.30 10.63 50.42
N THR A 14 -27.43 11.65 50.22
CA THR A 14 -27.25 13.02 49.60
C THR A 14 -25.73 13.35 49.76
N TRP A 15 -25.00 14.31 49.15
CA TRP A 15 -25.13 15.75 48.77
C TRP A 15 -24.24 16.03 47.52
N ASN A 16 -24.26 17.12 46.71
CA ASN A 16 -24.82 18.50 46.72
C ASN A 16 -23.88 19.67 47.14
N ARG A 17 -23.16 20.31 46.18
CA ARG A 17 -22.84 21.78 46.15
C ARG A 17 -22.37 22.30 44.78
N THR A 18 -22.85 23.49 44.39
CA THR A 18 -22.36 24.35 43.27
C THR A 18 -21.81 25.69 43.82
N PRO A 19 -21.30 26.60 42.98
CA PRO A 19 -22.16 27.75 42.62
C PRO A 19 -22.08 28.23 41.15
N ARG A 20 -23.01 29.10 40.76
CA ARG A 20 -23.02 29.85 39.48
C ARG A 20 -22.53 31.29 39.70
N ILE A 21 -22.07 31.96 38.64
CA ILE A 21 -22.22 33.42 38.45
C ILE A 21 -22.72 33.67 37.01
N SER A 22 -23.40 34.79 36.76
CA SER A 22 -24.03 35.15 35.49
C SER A 22 -24.01 36.66 35.25
N SER A 23 -23.96 37.09 33.99
CA SER A 23 -24.43 38.43 33.55
C SER A 23 -24.84 38.41 32.07
N ALA A 24 -25.59 39.43 31.65
CA ALA A 24 -26.33 39.51 30.38
C ALA A 24 -26.07 40.86 29.65
N PRO A 25 -26.61 41.11 28.44
CA PRO A 25 -26.00 42.02 27.46
C PRO A 25 -26.47 43.49 27.51
N LEU A 26 -25.83 44.33 26.69
CA LEU A 26 -26.25 45.69 26.34
C LEU A 26 -26.13 45.94 24.83
N VAL A 27 -26.87 46.94 24.33
CA VAL A 27 -27.09 47.24 22.89
C VAL A 27 -27.08 48.75 22.66
N ARG A 28 -26.45 49.25 21.57
CA ARG A 28 -26.97 50.38 20.74
C ARG A 28 -26.09 50.84 19.55
N SER A 29 -26.79 51.09 18.41
CA SER A 29 -26.58 52.10 17.34
C SER A 29 -25.31 52.18 16.47
N ALA A 30 -25.55 52.42 15.17
CA ALA A 30 -24.62 52.78 14.09
C ALA A 30 -24.64 54.34 13.85
N PRO A 31 -24.23 55.00 12.72
CA PRO A 31 -23.88 54.50 11.37
C PRO A 31 -22.70 55.18 10.56
N SER A 32 -22.39 54.57 9.40
CA SER A 32 -21.95 55.14 8.09
C SER A 32 -20.83 56.20 7.92
N ALA A 33 -19.85 55.94 7.03
CA ALA A 33 -19.46 56.80 5.87
C ALA A 33 -18.26 56.23 5.04
N GLN A 34 -18.11 56.67 3.77
CA GLN A 34 -16.98 56.43 2.84
C GLN A 34 -16.94 57.57 1.76
N PRO A 35 -15.87 57.76 0.94
CA PRO A 35 -14.48 57.31 1.05
C PRO A 35 -13.51 58.51 1.35
N PRO A 36 -12.79 59.26 0.45
CA PRO A 36 -12.35 59.10 -0.96
C PRO A 36 -10.83 59.35 -1.30
N VAL A 37 -10.33 58.65 -2.34
CA VAL A 37 -9.41 59.12 -3.42
C VAL A 37 -7.93 59.54 -3.16
N SER A 38 -7.02 58.81 -3.85
CA SER A 38 -5.68 59.18 -4.42
C SER A 38 -4.41 59.34 -3.54
N GLY A 39 -3.25 58.96 -4.12
CA GLY A 39 -1.92 59.42 -3.68
C GLY A 39 -0.74 58.43 -3.79
N THR A 40 0.05 58.47 -4.89
CA THR A 40 1.39 57.83 -5.03
C THR A 40 2.22 58.61 -6.07
N PRO A 41 3.58 58.50 -6.11
CA PRO A 41 4.57 58.04 -5.12
C PRO A 41 5.51 59.22 -4.70
N PRO A 42 6.73 59.05 -4.11
CA PRO A 42 7.93 58.45 -4.75
C PRO A 42 8.85 57.60 -3.82
N ARG A 43 9.91 56.99 -4.38
CA ARG A 43 11.08 56.44 -3.65
C ARG A 43 12.15 57.55 -3.44
N PRO A 44 13.09 57.41 -2.48
CA PRO A 44 14.46 56.97 -2.88
C PRO A 44 15.28 56.17 -1.83
N SER A 45 16.42 55.62 -2.30
CA SER A 45 17.71 55.39 -1.62
C SER A 45 17.82 54.67 -0.25
N ILE A 46 18.22 53.40 -0.31
CA ILE A 46 19.44 52.79 0.29
C ILE A 46 20.16 53.57 1.41
N SER A 47 20.30 52.94 2.59
CA SER A 47 21.56 52.87 3.38
C SER A 47 21.57 51.60 4.24
N SER A 48 22.70 51.30 4.89
CA SER A 48 22.98 50.02 5.59
C SER A 48 22.99 50.12 7.13
N ASP A 49 23.17 48.95 7.75
CA ASP A 49 23.76 48.68 9.08
C ASP A 49 22.89 48.71 10.38
N ALA A 50 22.65 47.48 10.87
CA ALA A 50 22.68 46.98 12.27
C ALA A 50 21.94 47.76 13.39
N PHE A 51 21.04 47.16 14.16
CA PHE A 51 21.34 46.08 15.14
C PHE A 51 20.06 45.44 15.74
N GLY A 52 20.14 44.16 16.11
CA GLY A 52 19.65 43.68 17.42
C GLY A 52 18.19 43.20 17.62
N ALA A 53 18.07 41.89 17.89
CA ALA A 53 17.12 41.22 18.82
C ALA A 53 15.62 41.09 18.51
N GLY A 54 15.09 39.88 18.73
CA GLY A 54 13.69 39.62 19.10
C GLY A 54 12.87 38.72 18.14
N PRO A 55 12.77 37.40 18.38
CA PRO A 55 11.86 36.54 17.62
C PRO A 55 10.40 36.75 18.08
N SER A 56 9.54 37.21 17.17
CA SER A 56 8.09 37.31 17.42
C SER A 56 7.46 35.91 17.46
N ARG A 57 6.92 35.52 18.62
CA ARG A 57 6.21 34.24 18.79
C ARG A 57 4.89 34.24 18.01
N LEU A 58 4.82 33.46 16.95
CA LEU A 58 3.54 32.96 16.44
C LEU A 58 3.11 31.75 17.27
N CYS A 59 1.85 31.72 17.70
CA CYS A 59 1.32 30.60 18.48
C CYS A 59 1.09 29.38 17.57
N PRO A 60 1.49 28.16 17.97
CA PRO A 60 1.14 26.96 17.24
C PRO A 60 -0.38 26.75 17.32
N VAL A 61 -1.01 26.54 16.16
CA VAL A 61 -2.41 26.10 16.10
C VAL A 61 -2.45 24.62 16.48
N ALA A 62 -3.23 24.27 17.49
CA ALA A 62 -3.33 22.89 17.96
C ALA A 62 -4.02 22.00 16.89
N PRO A 63 -3.56 20.75 16.67
CA PRO A 63 -4.19 19.85 15.72
C PRO A 63 -5.62 19.50 16.17
N ILE A 64 -6.57 19.61 15.23
CA ILE A 64 -7.99 19.30 15.48
C ILE A 64 -8.16 17.78 15.47
N PRO A 65 -8.76 17.16 16.51
CA PRO A 65 -8.92 15.72 16.57
C PRO A 65 -9.95 15.22 15.55
N LEU A 66 -9.59 14.14 14.83
CA LEU A 66 -10.52 13.44 13.94
C LEU A 66 -11.62 12.73 14.75
N PRO A 67 -12.89 12.74 14.30
CA PRO A 67 -13.99 12.11 15.02
C PRO A 67 -13.87 10.57 14.97
N ARG A 68 -14.06 9.92 16.12
CA ARG A 68 -14.19 8.46 16.21
C ARG A 68 -15.54 8.04 15.62
N SER A 69 -15.53 7.11 14.67
CA SER A 69 -16.76 6.43 14.22
C SER A 69 -17.29 5.50 15.34
N PRO A 70 -18.62 5.39 15.53
CA PRO A 70 -19.19 4.59 16.60
C PRO A 70 -19.10 3.09 16.33
N LEU A 71 -18.75 2.32 17.37
CA LEU A 71 -18.73 0.86 17.35
C LEU A 71 -20.17 0.30 17.33
N MET A 72 -20.44 -0.63 16.42
CA MET A 72 -21.67 -1.45 16.46
C MET A 72 -21.53 -2.58 17.49
N PRO A 73 -22.54 -2.85 18.34
CA PRO A 73 -22.44 -3.85 19.40
C PRO A 73 -22.72 -5.28 18.88
N SER A 74 -21.69 -6.11 18.83
CA SER A 74 -21.82 -7.55 18.56
C SER A 74 -22.27 -8.31 19.83
N ASN A 75 -23.48 -8.87 19.83
CA ASN A 75 -23.95 -9.78 20.90
C ASN A 75 -25.09 -10.71 20.43
N LEU A 76 -24.73 -11.91 19.94
CA LEU A 76 -25.62 -13.08 19.88
C LEU A 76 -24.80 -14.32 20.26
N PRO A 77 -25.28 -15.18 21.20
CA PRO A 77 -24.48 -16.29 21.72
C PRO A 77 -24.55 -17.52 20.81
N VAL A 78 -23.39 -18.04 20.41
CA VAL A 78 -23.26 -19.36 19.76
C VAL A 78 -23.02 -20.43 20.83
N SER A 79 -23.91 -21.42 20.91
CA SER A 79 -23.81 -22.51 21.89
C SER A 79 -22.79 -23.58 21.45
N ARG A 80 -21.86 -23.93 22.33
CA ARG A 80 -20.88 -25.02 22.12
C ARG A 80 -21.58 -26.39 21.99
N PRO A 81 -21.18 -27.25 21.02
CA PRO A 81 -21.39 -28.69 21.12
C PRO A 81 -20.40 -29.31 22.16
N PRO A 82 -20.71 -30.49 22.72
CA PRO A 82 -19.89 -31.11 23.77
C PRO A 82 -18.69 -31.91 23.25
N GLU A 83 -17.67 -32.03 24.09
CA GLU A 83 -16.50 -32.90 23.86
C GLU A 83 -16.85 -34.40 24.00
N ALA A 84 -16.10 -35.26 23.30
CA ALA A 84 -16.06 -36.70 23.53
C ALA A 84 -14.60 -37.21 23.44
N PRO A 85 -14.19 -38.26 24.19
CA PRO A 85 -12.81 -38.33 24.65
C PRO A 85 -11.89 -39.32 23.88
N GLY A 86 -10.69 -38.83 23.58
CA GLY A 86 -9.41 -39.47 23.94
C GLY A 86 -9.06 -40.87 23.44
N SER A 87 -7.98 -40.95 22.64
CA SER A 87 -7.08 -42.10 22.65
C SER A 87 -5.63 -41.66 22.48
N ARG A 88 -4.75 -42.05 23.40
CA ARG A 88 -3.28 -41.94 23.24
C ARG A 88 -2.78 -43.08 22.37
N LEU A 89 -1.95 -42.80 21.36
CA LEU A 89 -1.12 -43.80 20.71
C LEU A 89 0.27 -43.23 20.41
N LEU A 90 1.28 -43.77 21.10
CA LEU A 90 2.69 -43.52 20.83
C LEU A 90 3.16 -44.44 19.71
N VAL A 91 3.67 -43.88 18.61
CA VAL A 91 4.49 -44.62 17.64
C VAL A 91 5.74 -43.82 17.37
N SER A 92 6.89 -44.36 17.80
CA SER A 92 8.20 -43.80 17.49
C SER A 92 8.78 -44.44 16.23
N VAL A 93 9.28 -43.62 15.32
CA VAL A 93 10.11 -44.06 14.19
C VAL A 93 11.34 -43.18 14.13
N ARG A 94 12.53 -43.79 14.28
CA ARG A 94 13.83 -43.16 13.98
C ARG A 94 14.42 -43.79 12.71
N PRO A 95 15.25 -43.05 11.96
CA PRO A 95 15.58 -43.40 10.59
C PRO A 95 16.55 -44.58 10.48
N ARG A 96 16.64 -45.16 9.27
CA ARG A 96 17.75 -46.03 8.87
C ARG A 96 18.44 -45.44 7.64
N LEU A 97 19.75 -45.26 7.77
CA LEU A 97 20.65 -45.00 6.65
C LEU A 97 20.67 -46.22 5.71
N ALA A 98 20.83 -45.98 4.42
CA ALA A 98 21.36 -46.94 3.47
C ALA A 98 22.45 -46.25 2.65
N LEU A 99 23.70 -46.66 2.84
CA LEU A 99 24.87 -46.15 2.12
C LEU A 99 25.17 -47.06 0.93
N ALA A 100 25.35 -46.49 -0.26
CA ALA A 100 25.85 -47.19 -1.44
C ALA A 100 26.88 -46.30 -2.17
N LEU A 101 27.92 -46.93 -2.73
CA LEU A 101 29.15 -46.26 -3.16
C LEU A 101 29.26 -46.06 -4.68
N LEU A 102 30.14 -45.13 -5.06
CA LEU A 102 30.55 -44.87 -6.44
C LEU A 102 31.15 -46.11 -7.12
N VAL A 103 31.02 -46.16 -8.44
CA VAL A 103 32.08 -46.67 -9.33
C VAL A 103 32.38 -45.60 -10.37
N SER A 104 33.64 -45.18 -10.47
CA SER A 104 34.09 -44.13 -11.39
C SER A 104 34.53 -44.72 -12.73
N ALA A 105 34.32 -43.97 -13.82
CA ALA A 105 34.99 -44.19 -15.10
C ALA A 105 35.54 -42.85 -15.60
N LEU A 106 36.85 -42.77 -15.82
CA LEU A 106 37.54 -41.59 -16.34
C LEU A 106 37.62 -41.67 -17.87
N ALA A 107 37.33 -40.57 -18.55
CA ALA A 107 37.72 -40.33 -19.94
C ALA A 107 38.31 -38.92 -20.05
N THR A 108 39.56 -38.81 -20.47
CA THR A 108 40.30 -37.55 -20.56
C THR A 108 40.29 -36.98 -21.96
N GLY A 109 39.84 -35.74 -22.12
CA GLY A 109 39.99 -34.96 -23.34
C GLY A 109 39.36 -33.58 -23.14
N GLY A 110 40.15 -32.52 -23.30
CA GLY A 110 39.67 -31.15 -23.11
C GLY A 110 40.34 -30.17 -24.04
N CYS A 111 39.62 -29.12 -24.41
CA CYS A 111 40.16 -27.86 -24.93
C CYS A 111 39.03 -26.79 -24.96
N ALA A 112 39.38 -25.57 -24.56
CA ALA A 112 38.57 -24.34 -24.60
C ALA A 112 37.29 -24.29 -23.71
N PRO A 113 36.94 -23.10 -23.18
CA PRO A 113 35.64 -22.85 -22.56
C PRO A 113 34.65 -22.28 -23.60
N ASP A 114 33.58 -23.00 -23.89
CA ASP A 114 32.46 -22.45 -24.66
C ASP A 114 31.56 -21.58 -23.76
N ASP A 115 31.18 -20.43 -24.32
CA ASP A 115 30.24 -19.45 -23.81
C ASP A 115 28.91 -20.12 -23.36
N PRO A 116 28.48 -20.00 -22.07
CA PRO A 116 27.34 -20.71 -21.52
C PRO A 116 26.00 -20.09 -21.95
N ARG A 117 25.75 -20.09 -23.26
CA ARG A 117 24.46 -19.75 -23.85
C ARG A 117 23.45 -20.81 -23.45
N VAL A 118 22.65 -20.48 -22.43
CA VAL A 118 21.44 -21.22 -22.05
C VAL A 118 20.62 -21.44 -23.33
N ALA A 119 20.50 -22.69 -23.75
CA ALA A 119 19.80 -23.04 -24.99
C ALA A 119 18.32 -22.72 -24.83
N SER A 120 17.87 -21.61 -25.44
CA SER A 120 16.48 -21.16 -25.33
C SER A 120 15.53 -22.26 -25.80
N PRO A 121 14.52 -22.66 -25.00
CA PRO A 121 13.56 -23.67 -25.42
C PRO A 121 12.80 -23.17 -26.65
N ALA A 122 12.60 -24.06 -27.63
CA ALA A 122 11.92 -23.69 -28.87
C ALA A 122 10.49 -23.17 -28.59
N PRO A 123 10.06 -22.03 -29.16
CA PRO A 123 8.77 -21.41 -28.86
C PRO A 123 7.60 -22.18 -29.53
N GLY A 124 7.25 -23.33 -28.96
CA GLY A 124 6.18 -24.21 -29.46
C GLY A 124 5.54 -25.12 -28.40
N GLY A 125 5.85 -24.91 -27.13
CA GLY A 125 5.23 -25.60 -25.99
C GLY A 125 5.03 -24.63 -24.83
N ALA A 126 3.97 -24.82 -24.06
CA ALA A 126 3.54 -23.92 -22.99
C ALA A 126 4.62 -23.75 -21.91
N GLN A 127 5.04 -22.50 -21.65
CA GLN A 127 6.24 -22.18 -20.84
C GLN A 127 5.90 -21.62 -19.43
N ARG A 128 6.90 -21.54 -18.55
CA ARG A 128 6.79 -20.84 -17.26
C ARG A 128 6.79 -19.31 -17.46
N ALA A 129 6.14 -18.59 -16.55
CA ALA A 129 6.16 -17.14 -16.50
C ALA A 129 6.14 -16.58 -15.07
N ILE A 130 6.74 -15.41 -14.90
CA ILE A 130 6.46 -14.46 -13.81
C ILE A 130 5.75 -13.25 -14.44
N LEU A 131 4.65 -12.80 -13.85
CA LEU A 131 4.06 -11.48 -14.09
C LEU A 131 4.35 -10.61 -12.87
N VAL A 132 4.80 -9.37 -13.07
CA VAL A 132 4.82 -8.35 -12.02
C VAL A 132 4.06 -7.10 -12.47
N SER A 133 3.14 -6.64 -11.64
CA SER A 133 2.57 -5.29 -11.72
C SER A 133 3.37 -4.34 -10.84
N ILE A 134 4.09 -3.39 -11.45
CA ILE A 134 4.76 -2.29 -10.77
C ILE A 134 3.77 -1.12 -10.71
N ASP A 135 3.37 -0.71 -9.52
CA ASP A 135 2.32 0.30 -9.31
C ASP A 135 2.72 1.66 -9.89
N ALA A 136 1.79 2.34 -10.57
CA ALA A 136 1.98 3.60 -11.28
C ALA A 136 3.12 3.63 -12.34
N LEU A 137 3.55 2.49 -12.89
CA LEU A 137 4.65 2.43 -13.86
C LEU A 137 4.27 2.98 -15.24
N ASN A 138 4.64 4.24 -15.51
CA ASN A 138 4.53 4.90 -16.82
C ASN A 138 5.94 5.07 -17.45
N GLU A 139 6.18 4.47 -18.64
CA GLU A 139 7.49 4.49 -19.31
C GLU A 139 7.98 5.92 -19.63
N ARG A 140 7.08 6.82 -20.03
CA ARG A 140 7.44 8.21 -20.37
C ARG A 140 7.90 8.97 -19.13
N ILE A 141 7.08 8.98 -18.08
CA ILE A 141 7.43 9.64 -16.80
C ILE A 141 8.74 9.07 -16.27
N PHE A 142 8.93 7.75 -16.32
CA PHE A 142 10.20 7.09 -15.97
C PHE A 142 11.39 7.64 -16.78
N ARG A 143 11.33 7.64 -18.12
CA ARG A 143 12.44 8.11 -18.99
C ARG A 143 12.69 9.62 -18.89
N ASP A 144 11.67 10.43 -18.63
CA ASP A 144 11.79 11.89 -18.45
C ASP A 144 12.41 12.26 -17.08
N THR A 145 12.52 11.30 -16.16
CA THR A 145 12.94 11.51 -14.77
C THR A 145 14.17 10.74 -14.32
N LEU A 146 14.55 9.65 -15.00
CA LEU A 146 15.61 8.71 -14.59
C LEU A 146 16.55 8.30 -15.74
N THR A 147 17.83 8.07 -15.45
CA THR A 147 18.84 7.64 -16.42
C THR A 147 19.04 6.11 -16.47
N PRO A 148 19.68 5.56 -17.52
CA PRO A 148 20.06 4.14 -17.60
C PRO A 148 20.97 3.66 -16.46
N GLU A 149 21.75 4.56 -15.85
CA GLU A 149 22.62 4.27 -14.72
C GLU A 149 21.84 4.21 -13.39
N GLU A 150 20.74 4.96 -13.29
CA GLU A 150 19.89 4.99 -12.09
C GLU A 150 18.97 3.76 -12.02
N ALA A 151 18.37 3.37 -13.15
CA ALA A 151 17.44 2.23 -13.25
C ALA A 151 17.77 1.28 -14.43
N PRO A 152 18.92 0.58 -14.40
CA PRO A 152 19.41 -0.24 -15.50
C PRO A 152 18.56 -1.46 -15.87
N ALA A 153 17.79 -2.06 -14.95
CA ALA A 153 16.93 -3.22 -15.25
C ALA A 153 15.65 -2.82 -15.98
N LEU A 154 14.98 -1.75 -15.56
CA LEU A 154 13.84 -1.17 -16.27
C LEU A 154 14.27 -0.68 -17.66
N TYR A 155 15.45 -0.05 -17.78
CA TYR A 155 16.01 0.29 -19.10
C TYR A 155 16.35 -0.95 -19.96
N ARG A 156 16.77 -2.09 -19.38
CA ARG A 156 16.88 -3.37 -20.12
C ARG A 156 15.52 -3.87 -20.59
N VAL A 157 14.50 -3.83 -19.75
CA VAL A 157 13.13 -4.27 -20.10
C VAL A 157 12.58 -3.45 -21.27
N PHE A 158 12.63 -2.12 -21.19
CA PHE A 158 12.05 -1.25 -22.22
C PHE A 158 12.85 -1.18 -23.52
N ASN A 159 14.18 -1.38 -23.49
CA ASN A 159 15.03 -1.32 -24.69
C ASN A 159 15.33 -2.70 -25.31
N GLY A 160 15.24 -3.78 -24.53
CA GLY A 160 15.64 -5.14 -24.92
C GLY A 160 14.52 -6.18 -24.88
N GLY A 161 13.37 -5.86 -24.28
CA GLY A 161 12.17 -6.70 -24.30
C GLY A 161 11.29 -6.49 -25.52
N MET A 162 10.24 -7.31 -25.62
CA MET A 162 9.11 -7.07 -26.51
C MET A 162 8.04 -6.30 -25.73
N CYS A 163 7.77 -5.05 -26.10
CA CYS A 163 6.82 -4.17 -25.41
C CYS A 163 5.62 -3.78 -26.29
N ALA A 164 4.49 -3.44 -25.70
CA ALA A 164 3.50 -2.57 -26.35
C ALA A 164 4.04 -1.13 -26.42
N ASP A 165 3.55 -0.32 -27.37
CA ASP A 165 3.97 1.07 -27.49
C ASP A 165 3.65 1.89 -26.23
N HIS A 166 2.51 1.55 -25.62
CA HIS A 166 2.10 1.80 -24.24
C HIS A 166 0.93 0.84 -23.91
N ALA A 167 0.57 0.73 -22.64
CA ALA A 167 -0.65 0.05 -22.22
C ALA A 167 -1.67 1.06 -21.67
N GLU A 168 -2.90 1.03 -22.19
CA GLU A 168 -4.03 1.81 -21.71
C GLU A 168 -4.79 1.03 -20.63
N SER A 169 -5.14 1.71 -19.55
CA SER A 169 -5.91 1.12 -18.45
C SER A 169 -7.40 1.41 -18.58
N TYR A 170 -8.19 1.00 -17.60
CA TYR A 170 -9.63 1.28 -17.55
C TYR A 170 -9.94 2.44 -16.60
N PHE A 171 -11.18 2.97 -16.65
CA PHE A 171 -11.51 4.24 -16.00
C PHE A 171 -12.47 4.04 -14.80
N PRO A 172 -12.18 4.61 -13.60
CA PRO A 172 -10.96 5.29 -13.19
C PRO A 172 -9.72 4.39 -13.20
N SER A 173 -8.60 4.99 -13.60
CA SER A 173 -7.25 4.40 -13.61
C SER A 173 -6.69 4.29 -12.19
N VAL A 174 -7.24 3.36 -11.40
CA VAL A 174 -6.91 3.18 -9.98
C VAL A 174 -6.64 1.71 -9.64
N THR A 175 -5.57 1.51 -8.88
CA THR A 175 -4.96 0.24 -8.43
C THR A 175 -5.92 -0.94 -8.35
N ALA A 176 -6.98 -0.86 -7.54
CA ALA A 176 -7.90 -1.97 -7.32
C ALA A 176 -8.70 -2.36 -8.58
N ALA A 177 -9.15 -1.38 -9.36
CA ALA A 177 -9.89 -1.61 -10.60
C ALA A 177 -8.93 -2.10 -11.69
N SER A 178 -7.79 -1.43 -11.85
CA SER A 178 -6.75 -1.78 -12.81
C SER A 178 -6.21 -3.20 -12.60
N HIS A 179 -5.86 -3.59 -11.36
CA HIS A 179 -5.42 -4.96 -11.06
C HIS A 179 -6.52 -5.99 -11.29
N ALA A 180 -7.79 -5.69 -10.96
CA ALA A 180 -8.89 -6.59 -11.29
C ALA A 180 -9.00 -6.84 -12.80
N VAL A 181 -8.66 -5.86 -13.65
CA VAL A 181 -8.49 -6.08 -15.10
C VAL A 181 -7.30 -6.99 -15.41
N LEU A 182 -6.11 -6.72 -14.84
CA LEU A 182 -4.91 -7.54 -15.05
C LEU A 182 -5.12 -9.02 -14.66
N TRP A 183 -5.91 -9.29 -13.61
CA TRP A 183 -6.15 -10.64 -13.10
C TRP A 183 -7.22 -11.41 -13.86
N THR A 184 -8.20 -10.72 -14.47
CA THR A 184 -9.38 -11.36 -15.09
C THR A 184 -9.45 -11.23 -16.62
N GLY A 185 -8.74 -10.26 -17.21
CA GLY A 185 -8.91 -9.90 -18.62
C GLY A 185 -10.25 -9.21 -18.93
N ALA A 186 -10.95 -8.73 -17.91
CA ALA A 186 -12.29 -8.13 -18.00
C ALA A 186 -12.32 -6.72 -17.35
N PRO A 187 -13.01 -5.72 -17.95
CA PRO A 187 -13.12 -4.35 -17.43
C PRO A 187 -13.96 -4.25 -16.15
N GLY A 188 -13.89 -3.12 -15.44
CA GLY A 188 -14.61 -2.89 -14.18
C GLY A 188 -16.13 -3.11 -14.23
N ASN A 189 -16.79 -2.73 -15.32
CA ASN A 189 -18.22 -2.97 -15.53
C ASN A 189 -18.61 -4.45 -15.78
N VAL A 190 -17.63 -5.34 -16.00
CA VAL A 190 -17.80 -6.81 -16.09
C VAL A 190 -17.27 -7.49 -14.83
N ASN A 191 -16.05 -7.16 -14.39
CA ASN A 191 -15.40 -7.77 -13.24
C ASN A 191 -15.98 -7.31 -11.89
N GLY A 192 -16.75 -6.23 -11.87
CA GLY A 192 -17.45 -5.69 -10.69
C GLY A 192 -16.63 -4.73 -9.83
N VAL A 193 -15.33 -4.61 -10.06
CA VAL A 193 -14.41 -3.73 -9.32
C VAL A 193 -14.14 -2.47 -10.14
N THR A 194 -14.77 -1.38 -9.73
CA THR A 194 -14.80 -0.12 -10.49
C THR A 194 -13.94 0.99 -9.90
N ALA A 195 -13.51 0.89 -8.64
CA ALA A 195 -12.52 1.77 -8.02
C ALA A 195 -11.97 1.17 -6.72
N ASN A 196 -10.92 1.79 -6.16
CA ASN A 196 -10.41 1.52 -4.81
C ASN A 196 -11.53 1.61 -3.74
N THR A 197 -12.50 2.52 -3.93
CA THR A 197 -13.74 2.63 -3.13
C THR A 197 -14.96 2.74 -4.06
N MET A 198 -15.89 1.80 -3.93
CA MET A 198 -17.01 1.57 -4.87
C MET A 198 -18.33 1.26 -4.14
N PRO A 199 -19.52 1.59 -4.69
CA PRO A 199 -20.82 1.22 -4.14
C PRO A 199 -20.96 -0.24 -3.71
N LEU A 200 -21.63 -0.46 -2.58
CA LEU A 200 -21.93 -1.78 -2.03
C LEU A 200 -23.16 -2.39 -2.73
N LEU A 201 -23.14 -3.71 -2.91
CA LEU A 201 -24.22 -4.51 -3.49
C LEU A 201 -24.81 -5.48 -2.45
N PRO A 202 -26.11 -5.82 -2.54
CA PRO A 202 -27.05 -5.47 -3.61
C PRO A 202 -27.77 -4.13 -3.39
N ARG A 203 -28.16 -3.46 -4.48
CA ARG A 203 -28.70 -2.09 -4.45
C ARG A 203 -29.99 -1.97 -3.64
N ASP A 204 -30.87 -2.96 -3.63
CA ASP A 204 -32.12 -2.97 -2.84
C ASP A 204 -31.91 -2.92 -1.31
N ARG A 205 -30.67 -3.12 -0.84
CA ARG A 205 -30.32 -3.17 0.60
C ARG A 205 -29.42 -2.03 1.03
N HIS A 206 -28.88 -1.25 0.10
CA HIS A 206 -27.86 -0.24 0.36
C HIS A 206 -28.21 1.06 -0.37
N THR A 207 -27.93 2.18 0.28
CA THR A 207 -28.07 3.52 -0.30
C THR A 207 -26.95 3.79 -1.31
N VAL A 208 -27.12 4.80 -2.16
CA VAL A 208 -26.08 5.25 -3.11
C VAL A 208 -24.79 5.76 -2.41
N LEU A 209 -24.82 5.99 -1.10
CA LEU A 209 -23.69 6.45 -0.28
C LEU A 209 -22.91 5.29 0.37
N GLU A 210 -23.48 4.09 0.45
CA GLU A 210 -22.81 2.93 1.07
C GLU A 210 -21.77 2.34 0.12
N THR A 211 -20.50 2.44 0.50
CA THR A 211 -19.36 1.97 -0.29
C THR A 211 -18.58 0.84 0.39
N THR A 212 -17.80 0.11 -0.39
CA THR A 212 -16.92 -0.98 0.04
C THR A 212 -15.54 -0.86 -0.60
N ASN A 213 -14.58 -1.64 -0.08
CA ASN A 213 -13.19 -1.69 -0.50
C ASN A 213 -13.02 -2.55 -1.75
N GLY A 214 -12.67 -1.94 -2.88
CA GLY A 214 -12.46 -2.64 -4.16
C GLY A 214 -11.27 -3.59 -4.18
N PHE A 215 -10.30 -3.44 -3.27
CA PHE A 215 -9.16 -4.36 -3.13
C PHE A 215 -9.56 -5.74 -2.61
N HIS A 216 -10.74 -5.87 -1.97
CA HIS A 216 -11.15 -7.10 -1.28
C HIS A 216 -11.79 -8.11 -2.24
N TYR A 217 -11.40 -9.39 -2.14
CA TYR A 217 -11.82 -10.49 -3.02
C TYR A 217 -13.36 -10.63 -3.15
N SER A 218 -14.11 -10.29 -2.10
CA SER A 218 -15.58 -10.38 -2.10
C SER A 218 -16.30 -9.32 -2.95
N THR A 219 -15.58 -8.40 -3.61
CA THR A 219 -16.14 -7.48 -4.61
C THR A 219 -16.10 -8.07 -6.03
N LEU A 220 -15.12 -8.93 -6.30
CA LEU A 220 -14.86 -9.49 -7.62
C LEU A 220 -16.02 -10.38 -8.09
N SER A 221 -16.47 -10.15 -9.32
CA SER A 221 -17.59 -10.84 -9.96
C SER A 221 -17.22 -11.47 -11.32
N ALA A 222 -15.93 -11.44 -11.68
CA ALA A 222 -15.33 -12.25 -12.74
C ALA A 222 -14.35 -13.29 -12.14
N GLU A 223 -13.99 -14.31 -12.92
CA GLU A 223 -13.00 -15.31 -12.53
C GLU A 223 -11.57 -14.80 -12.77
N PRO A 224 -10.70 -14.78 -11.74
CA PRO A 224 -9.29 -14.45 -11.91
C PRO A 224 -8.47 -15.66 -12.41
N LEU A 225 -7.41 -15.38 -13.16
CA LEU A 225 -6.59 -16.36 -13.88
C LEU A 225 -6.05 -17.50 -13.02
N TRP A 226 -5.81 -17.29 -11.72
CA TRP A 226 -5.38 -18.35 -10.80
C TRP A 226 -6.46 -19.41 -10.53
N ILE A 227 -7.75 -19.05 -10.58
CA ILE A 227 -8.84 -20.03 -10.52
C ILE A 227 -8.92 -20.78 -11.84
N THR A 228 -8.81 -20.09 -12.98
CA THR A 228 -8.83 -20.73 -14.31
C THR A 228 -7.67 -21.72 -14.50
N ALA A 229 -6.47 -21.40 -14.00
CA ALA A 229 -5.34 -22.32 -13.91
C ALA A 229 -5.64 -23.54 -13.03
N GLY A 230 -6.21 -23.29 -11.86
CA GLY A 230 -6.59 -24.31 -10.89
C GLY A 230 -7.56 -25.34 -11.46
N LYS A 231 -8.56 -24.90 -12.26
CA LYS A 231 -9.55 -25.77 -12.93
C LYS A 231 -8.94 -26.82 -13.86
N VAL A 232 -7.82 -26.50 -14.51
CA VAL A 232 -7.13 -27.41 -15.44
C VAL A 232 -5.89 -28.10 -14.85
N GLY A 233 -5.66 -27.97 -13.54
CA GLY A 233 -4.53 -28.62 -12.86
C GLY A 233 -3.17 -27.95 -13.08
N ILE A 234 -3.15 -26.69 -13.56
CA ILE A 234 -1.91 -25.95 -13.79
C ILE A 234 -1.48 -25.21 -12.52
N SER A 235 -0.24 -25.43 -12.07
CA SER A 235 0.30 -24.81 -10.85
C SER A 235 0.45 -23.30 -10.98
N VAL A 236 -0.11 -22.55 -10.03
CA VAL A 236 -0.13 -21.08 -10.03
C VAL A 236 0.15 -20.53 -8.64
N ALA A 237 0.87 -19.42 -8.59
CA ALA A 237 1.14 -18.66 -7.38
C ALA A 237 0.71 -17.19 -7.55
N GLY A 238 0.23 -16.58 -6.47
CA GLY A 238 -0.16 -15.16 -6.42
C GLY A 238 0.42 -14.50 -5.18
N HIS A 239 1.48 -13.72 -5.36
CA HIS A 239 2.24 -13.07 -4.30
C HIS A 239 1.69 -11.66 -4.02
N HIS A 240 0.88 -11.56 -2.97
CA HIS A 240 0.26 -10.30 -2.50
C HIS A 240 -0.53 -9.53 -3.55
N VAL A 241 -1.07 -10.26 -4.54
CA VAL A 241 -2.00 -9.73 -5.55
C VAL A 241 -3.32 -9.29 -4.89
N THR A 242 -3.93 -8.24 -5.43
CA THR A 242 -5.22 -7.72 -4.96
C THR A 242 -6.37 -8.67 -5.32
N GLN A 243 -7.52 -8.52 -4.65
CA GLN A 243 -8.68 -9.42 -4.78
C GLN A 243 -8.36 -10.92 -4.52
N ALA A 244 -7.26 -11.19 -3.82
CA ALA A 244 -6.92 -12.48 -3.20
C ALA A 244 -7.03 -12.39 -1.66
N PRO A 245 -7.04 -13.53 -0.92
CA PRO A 245 -6.97 -14.91 -1.41
C PRO A 245 -8.30 -15.67 -1.38
N GLY A 246 -9.37 -15.03 -0.90
CA GLY A 246 -10.66 -15.67 -0.70
C GLY A 246 -11.50 -15.84 -1.97
N VAL A 247 -12.68 -16.45 -1.79
CA VAL A 247 -13.64 -16.78 -2.84
C VAL A 247 -14.23 -15.50 -3.45
N PRO A 248 -14.15 -15.27 -4.78
CA PRO A 248 -14.79 -14.14 -5.44
C PRO A 248 -16.26 -13.97 -5.06
N GLY A 249 -16.68 -12.72 -4.91
CA GLY A 249 -17.96 -12.36 -4.31
C GLY A 249 -19.17 -12.72 -5.14
N TYR A 250 -19.08 -12.62 -6.48
CA TYR A 250 -20.20 -12.78 -7.42
C TYR A 250 -21.49 -12.16 -6.88
N ALA A 251 -21.45 -10.85 -6.61
CA ALA A 251 -22.51 -10.16 -5.89
C ALA A 251 -23.77 -10.00 -6.77
N PRO A 252 -24.98 -10.17 -6.22
CA PRO A 252 -26.20 -9.87 -6.96
C PRO A 252 -26.38 -8.35 -7.07
N VAL A 253 -26.87 -7.86 -8.21
CA VAL A 253 -27.15 -6.41 -8.38
C VAL A 253 -28.34 -6.00 -7.51
N GLN A 254 -29.33 -6.88 -7.38
CA GLN A 254 -30.50 -6.77 -6.49
C GLN A 254 -30.85 -8.15 -5.90
N GLY A 255 -31.39 -8.18 -4.69
CA GLY A 255 -31.97 -9.36 -4.06
C GLY A 255 -30.94 -10.36 -3.53
N SER A 256 -31.08 -11.63 -3.90
CA SER A 256 -30.19 -12.73 -3.52
C SER A 256 -29.38 -13.20 -4.72
N ARG A 257 -28.26 -13.91 -4.47
CA ARG A 257 -27.50 -14.55 -5.54
C ARG A 257 -28.37 -15.51 -6.35
N THR A 258 -28.10 -15.58 -7.64
CA THR A 258 -28.68 -16.61 -8.51
C THR A 258 -28.03 -17.98 -8.22
N PRO A 259 -28.67 -19.11 -8.59
CA PRO A 259 -28.05 -20.43 -8.49
C PRO A 259 -26.72 -20.53 -9.24
N GLU A 260 -26.56 -19.79 -10.33
CA GLU A 260 -25.33 -19.70 -11.12
C GLU A 260 -24.22 -18.95 -10.35
N GLN A 261 -24.53 -17.79 -9.76
CA GLN A 261 -23.58 -17.04 -8.94
C GLN A 261 -23.09 -17.87 -7.75
N GLU A 262 -23.98 -18.61 -7.09
CA GLU A 262 -23.59 -19.49 -5.97
C GLU A 262 -22.80 -20.71 -6.46
N ALA A 263 -23.14 -21.32 -7.60
CA ALA A 263 -22.35 -22.39 -8.21
C ALA A 263 -20.92 -21.94 -8.57
N ARG A 264 -20.75 -20.71 -9.09
CA ARG A 264 -19.44 -20.08 -9.34
C ARG A 264 -18.65 -19.86 -8.05
N ARG A 265 -19.31 -19.48 -6.94
CA ARG A 265 -18.68 -19.39 -5.61
C ARG A 265 -18.22 -20.74 -5.09
N GLU A 266 -19.08 -21.76 -5.15
CA GLU A 266 -18.71 -23.11 -4.71
C GLU A 266 -17.57 -23.71 -5.53
N GLU A 267 -17.58 -23.50 -6.86
CA GLU A 267 -16.49 -23.95 -7.72
C GLU A 267 -15.19 -23.22 -7.36
N SER A 268 -15.23 -21.89 -7.25
CA SER A 268 -14.09 -21.08 -6.83
C SER A 268 -13.53 -21.54 -5.47
N ALA A 269 -14.39 -21.87 -4.51
CA ALA A 269 -13.98 -22.41 -3.21
C ALA A 269 -13.31 -23.79 -3.32
N ARG A 270 -13.85 -24.70 -4.15
CA ARG A 270 -13.25 -26.02 -4.41
C ARG A 270 -11.87 -25.88 -5.09
N ILE A 271 -11.72 -24.94 -6.01
CA ILE A 271 -10.46 -24.70 -6.73
C ILE A 271 -9.41 -24.04 -5.84
N LEU A 272 -9.79 -23.04 -5.02
CA LEU A 272 -8.88 -22.39 -4.07
C LEU A 272 -8.38 -23.33 -2.96
N ALA A 273 -9.05 -24.46 -2.71
CA ALA A 273 -8.56 -25.49 -1.80
C ALA A 273 -7.49 -26.44 -2.39
N LEU A 274 -7.16 -26.34 -3.69
CA LEU A 274 -6.23 -27.25 -4.36
C LEU A 274 -4.76 -26.91 -4.08
N PRO A 275 -3.87 -27.91 -3.90
CA PRO A 275 -2.47 -27.68 -3.51
C PRO A 275 -1.62 -26.98 -4.59
N HIS A 276 -2.04 -27.03 -5.85
CA HIS A 276 -1.40 -26.33 -6.96
C HIS A 276 -1.88 -24.88 -7.16
N VAL A 277 -2.83 -24.40 -6.33
CA VAL A 277 -3.25 -23.00 -6.30
C VAL A 277 -2.73 -22.37 -5.01
N ASN A 278 -1.83 -21.39 -5.13
CA ASN A 278 -1.11 -20.82 -3.99
C ASN A 278 -1.13 -19.28 -4.02
N VAL A 279 -2.25 -18.68 -3.59
CA VAL A 279 -2.47 -17.23 -3.62
C VAL A 279 -2.58 -16.66 -2.21
N MET A 280 -1.96 -15.50 -1.99
CA MET A 280 -1.86 -14.85 -0.69
C MET A 280 -1.95 -13.33 -0.80
N ASN A 281 -2.39 -12.68 0.27
CA ASN A 281 -2.54 -11.22 0.38
C ASN A 281 -2.36 -10.79 1.85
N GLY A 282 -1.47 -9.84 2.12
CA GLY A 282 -1.26 -9.33 3.48
C GLY A 282 -1.87 -7.94 3.72
N TYR A 283 -2.49 -7.32 2.71
CA TYR A 283 -3.15 -6.01 2.86
C TYR A 283 -4.54 -6.11 3.53
N ASN A 284 -5.18 -7.27 3.49
CA ASN A 284 -6.52 -7.48 4.03
C ASN A 284 -6.58 -7.29 5.56
N ARG A 285 -5.56 -7.75 6.30
CA ARG A 285 -5.47 -7.62 7.76
C ARG A 285 -4.21 -6.91 8.22
N ILE A 286 -4.36 -5.60 8.41
CA ILE A 286 -3.40 -4.75 9.12
C ILE A 286 -3.82 -4.70 10.59
N VAL A 287 -3.06 -5.38 11.47
CA VAL A 287 -3.28 -5.40 12.92
C VAL A 287 -2.85 -4.06 13.52
N GLU A 288 -1.71 -3.52 13.07
CA GLU A 288 -1.28 -2.16 13.41
C GLU A 288 -0.64 -1.45 12.21
N ARG A 289 -0.79 -0.13 12.14
CA ARG A 289 -0.11 0.70 11.14
C ARG A 289 1.34 0.97 11.54
N GLN A 290 2.15 1.43 10.58
CA GLN A 290 3.50 1.89 10.85
C GLN A 290 3.53 3.00 11.92
N ARG A 291 4.57 2.99 12.76
CA ARG A 291 4.81 3.99 13.81
C ARG A 291 6.28 4.44 13.76
N VAL A 292 6.54 5.71 14.08
CA VAL A 292 7.85 6.13 14.59
C VAL A 292 7.62 6.41 16.06
N LEU A 293 8.35 5.69 16.91
CA LEU A 293 8.19 5.67 18.35
C LEU A 293 9.34 6.43 19.00
N THR A 294 9.01 7.15 20.06
CA THR A 294 9.92 7.96 20.88
C THR A 294 9.82 7.56 22.35
N GLY A 295 10.64 8.16 23.21
CA GLY A 295 10.54 8.02 24.66
C GLY A 295 9.24 8.56 25.26
N ALA A 296 8.42 9.30 24.49
CA ALA A 296 7.10 9.76 24.91
C ALA A 296 5.97 8.75 24.62
N ASP A 297 6.22 7.74 23.77
CA ASP A 297 5.20 6.76 23.32
C ASP A 297 5.17 5.48 24.18
N VAL A 298 5.98 5.39 25.25
CA VAL A 298 6.21 4.18 26.04
C VAL A 298 6.06 4.40 27.55
N GLU A 299 5.63 3.36 28.28
CA GLU A 299 5.61 3.36 29.75
C GLU A 299 7.00 3.02 30.29
N TRP A 300 7.78 4.03 30.69
CA TRP A 300 9.05 3.81 31.40
C TRP A 300 8.83 3.19 32.78
N LEU A 301 9.53 2.09 33.07
CA LEU A 301 9.45 1.36 34.33
C LEU A 301 10.58 1.77 35.29
N GLU A 302 10.27 1.89 36.58
CA GLU A 302 11.24 2.07 37.66
C GLU A 302 11.04 0.99 38.75
N PRO A 303 12.11 0.41 39.34
CA PRO A 303 13.52 0.63 39.01
C PRO A 303 13.84 0.22 37.57
N ALA A 304 14.81 0.86 36.94
CA ALA A 304 15.09 0.74 35.50
C ALA A 304 15.60 -0.65 34.98
N SER A 305 15.42 -1.70 35.77
CA SER A 305 15.57 -3.12 35.42
C SER A 305 14.29 -3.95 35.73
N ALA A 306 13.16 -3.29 35.98
CA ALA A 306 11.95 -3.91 36.53
C ALA A 306 11.33 -4.93 35.57
N GLY A 307 11.13 -6.15 36.08
CA GLY A 307 10.48 -7.24 35.37
C GLY A 307 11.36 -8.02 34.40
N TRP A 308 12.60 -7.57 34.11
CA TRP A 308 13.47 -8.25 33.16
C TRP A 308 14.28 -9.39 33.80
N SER A 309 14.40 -10.52 33.09
CA SER A 309 15.18 -11.71 33.50
C SER A 309 16.42 -11.90 32.61
N GLY A 310 17.45 -12.57 33.14
CA GLY A 310 18.67 -12.91 32.39
C GLY A 310 19.63 -11.74 32.12
N LEU A 311 19.44 -10.58 32.77
CA LEU A 311 20.27 -9.38 32.61
C LEU A 311 21.76 -9.64 32.92
N GLU A 312 22.07 -10.60 33.78
CA GLU A 312 23.42 -11.04 34.12
C GLU A 312 24.18 -11.74 32.98
N SER A 313 23.50 -12.07 31.88
CA SER A 313 24.13 -12.56 30.64
C SER A 313 24.69 -11.43 29.76
N LEU A 314 24.31 -10.17 30.03
CA LEU A 314 24.67 -9.00 29.25
C LEU A 314 25.90 -8.29 29.85
N ASP A 315 26.85 -7.90 28.99
CA ASP A 315 28.00 -7.05 29.36
C ASP A 315 27.55 -5.58 29.46
N ILE A 316 26.85 -5.24 30.55
CA ILE A 316 26.29 -3.91 30.78
C ILE A 316 27.32 -2.99 31.45
N GLU A 317 27.64 -1.89 30.77
CA GLU A 317 28.43 -0.76 31.30
C GLU A 317 27.83 -0.23 32.61
N SER A 318 28.53 -0.44 33.74
CA SER A 318 28.07 0.04 35.06
C SER A 318 28.05 1.56 35.20
N SER A 319 28.61 2.27 34.21
CA SER A 319 28.51 3.73 34.04
C SER A 319 27.14 4.19 33.53
N LEU A 320 26.43 3.35 32.78
CA LEU A 320 25.13 3.64 32.14
C LEU A 320 24.14 2.51 32.45
N PRO A 321 23.40 2.59 33.58
CA PRO A 321 22.46 1.55 33.98
C PRO A 321 21.33 1.38 32.93
N PRO A 322 20.77 0.17 32.78
CA PRO A 322 19.73 -0.10 31.81
C PRO A 322 18.51 0.82 31.99
N ARG A 323 17.73 0.96 30.92
CA ARG A 323 16.39 1.56 30.95
C ARG A 323 15.37 0.54 30.43
N THR A 324 14.27 0.37 31.15
CA THR A 324 13.21 -0.57 30.76
C THR A 324 11.89 0.14 30.52
N PHE A 325 11.16 -0.25 29.48
CA PHE A 325 9.84 0.28 29.15
C PHE A 325 8.85 -0.81 28.73
N ARG A 326 7.56 -0.47 28.69
CA ARG A 326 6.50 -1.21 27.99
C ARG A 326 5.89 -0.39 26.88
N LEU A 327 5.43 -1.08 25.84
CA LEU A 327 4.65 -0.55 24.74
C LEU A 327 3.47 -1.49 24.50
N GLU A 328 2.26 -0.98 24.61
CA GLU A 328 1.06 -1.75 24.28
C GLU A 328 0.96 -1.92 22.75
N LEU A 329 0.67 -3.15 22.33
CA LEU A 329 0.44 -3.53 20.94
C LEU A 329 -1.07 -3.61 20.65
N ALA A 330 -1.41 -3.48 19.38
CA ALA A 330 -2.76 -3.80 18.92
C ALA A 330 -3.14 -5.28 19.23
N GLU A 331 -4.44 -5.54 19.35
CA GLU A 331 -5.03 -6.81 19.81
C GLU A 331 -4.65 -7.26 21.24
N GLY A 332 -3.94 -6.43 22.02
CA GLY A 332 -3.81 -6.57 23.48
C GLY A 332 -2.59 -7.34 23.98
N GLY A 333 -1.52 -7.42 23.18
CA GLY A 333 -0.20 -7.83 23.64
C GLY A 333 0.62 -6.65 24.20
N THR A 334 1.62 -6.95 25.02
CA THR A 334 2.59 -5.97 25.52
C THR A 334 3.97 -6.29 24.95
N LEU A 335 4.70 -5.28 24.49
CA LEU A 335 6.10 -5.38 24.10
C LEU A 335 6.97 -4.73 25.19
N HIS A 336 7.92 -5.48 25.73
CA HIS A 336 8.88 -5.01 26.71
C HIS A 336 10.17 -4.58 26.00
N GLY A 337 10.67 -3.39 26.33
CA GLY A 337 11.93 -2.85 25.83
C GLY A 337 12.98 -2.71 26.94
N LEU A 338 14.24 -2.94 26.57
CA LEU A 338 15.43 -2.78 27.40
C LEU A 338 16.50 -2.02 26.60
N VAL A 339 16.75 -0.77 26.95
CA VAL A 339 17.79 0.09 26.35
C VAL A 339 19.05 0.02 27.19
N ILE A 340 20.18 -0.28 26.55
CA ILE A 340 21.51 -0.42 27.17
C ILE A 340 22.58 0.30 26.35
N ALA A 341 23.69 0.62 27.01
CA ALA A 341 24.95 0.87 26.33
C ALA A 341 25.56 -0.46 25.87
N GLY A 342 25.85 -0.59 24.57
CA GLY A 342 26.33 -1.82 23.99
C GLY A 342 27.74 -2.20 24.45
N GLY A 343 27.84 -3.18 25.34
CA GLY A 343 29.07 -3.96 25.51
C GLY A 343 29.56 -4.51 24.17
N ARG A 344 30.88 -4.53 23.96
CA ARG A 344 31.48 -4.95 22.67
C ARG A 344 30.96 -6.34 22.30
N ALA A 345 30.43 -6.47 21.08
CA ALA A 345 30.04 -7.76 20.53
C ALA A 345 31.21 -8.76 20.65
N ALA A 346 30.99 -9.84 21.39
CA ALA A 346 32.00 -10.86 21.62
C ALA A 346 32.23 -11.66 20.34
N SER A 347 33.17 -11.20 19.50
CA SER A 347 33.60 -11.88 18.28
C SER A 347 33.97 -13.32 18.59
N GLY A 348 33.25 -14.26 17.97
CA GLY A 348 33.29 -15.68 18.33
C GLY A 348 34.55 -16.41 17.88
N ASP A 349 35.66 -16.26 18.61
CA ASP A 349 36.63 -17.33 18.79
C ASP A 349 37.21 -17.30 20.22
N ARG A 350 37.04 -18.41 20.93
CA ARG A 350 37.76 -18.73 22.18
C ARG A 350 38.18 -20.20 22.18
N THR A 351 38.87 -20.62 21.13
CA THR A 351 39.56 -21.91 21.09
C THR A 351 41.02 -21.80 21.58
N ALA A 352 41.30 -22.49 22.69
CA ALA A 352 42.61 -22.95 23.18
C ALA A 352 43.73 -21.97 23.59
N SER A 353 44.20 -22.19 24.82
CA SER A 353 45.59 -22.08 25.33
C SER A 353 46.23 -20.73 25.70
N GLY A 354 46.59 -20.62 26.99
CA GLY A 354 47.99 -20.67 27.41
C GLY A 354 48.79 -19.36 27.52
N ASP A 355 49.03 -18.93 28.77
CA ASP A 355 50.16 -18.13 29.27
C ASP A 355 50.86 -17.12 28.33
N ARG A 356 50.69 -15.82 28.64
CA ARG A 356 51.80 -14.97 29.13
C ARG A 356 51.33 -13.63 29.70
N ALA A 357 52.25 -12.92 30.36
CA ALA A 357 51.96 -11.78 31.23
C ALA A 357 52.46 -10.44 30.67
N ALA A 358 51.85 -9.36 31.21
CA ALA A 358 52.48 -8.07 31.48
C ALA A 358 53.10 -7.28 30.30
N SER A 359 52.25 -6.82 29.39
CA SER A 359 52.31 -5.46 28.84
C SER A 359 50.88 -5.02 28.47
N GLY A 360 50.53 -3.74 28.41
CA GLY A 360 51.38 -2.55 28.50
C GLY A 360 50.88 -1.41 27.62
N ASP A 361 49.82 -1.62 26.83
CA ASP A 361 49.06 -0.55 26.17
C ASP A 361 47.57 -0.92 26.07
N ARG A 362 46.71 -0.20 26.81
CA ARG A 362 45.29 -0.10 26.48
C ARG A 362 45.12 1.09 25.54
N ALA A 363 45.21 0.84 24.23
CA ALA A 363 44.89 1.84 23.23
C ALA A 363 43.42 2.28 23.37
N ALA A 364 43.21 3.44 23.99
CA ALA A 364 41.88 3.97 24.25
C ALA A 364 41.28 4.55 22.96
N SER A 365 40.43 3.78 22.29
CA SER A 365 39.47 4.31 21.33
C SER A 365 38.50 5.22 22.11
N GLY A 366 38.69 6.53 22.03
CA GLY A 366 38.13 7.54 22.95
C GLY A 366 36.63 7.84 22.83
N ASP A 367 35.83 6.87 22.39
CA ASP A 367 34.37 6.96 22.44
C ASP A 367 33.93 6.67 23.89
N SER A 368 33.18 7.59 24.50
CA SER A 368 32.57 7.35 25.82
C SER A 368 31.39 6.40 25.67
N PRO A 369 31.06 5.57 26.70
CA PRO A 369 29.90 4.71 26.63
C PRO A 369 28.63 5.53 26.38
N ARG A 370 27.77 5.02 25.50
CA ARG A 370 26.48 5.61 25.11
C ARG A 370 25.44 4.52 24.97
N TYR A 371 24.17 4.84 25.22
CA TYR A 371 23.08 3.95 24.85
C TYR A 371 23.03 3.84 23.32
N ASP A 372 23.03 2.62 22.80
CA ASP A 372 23.00 2.35 21.36
C ASP A 372 22.25 1.05 21.00
N THR A 373 21.79 0.28 21.98
CA THR A 373 21.28 -1.06 21.78
C THR A 373 19.98 -1.23 22.56
N MET A 374 18.95 -1.76 21.90
CA MET A 374 17.63 -2.03 22.46
C MET A 374 17.27 -3.50 22.27
N LEU A 375 17.06 -4.23 23.37
CA LEU A 375 16.49 -5.57 23.35
C LEU A 375 14.96 -5.45 23.49
N LEU A 376 14.22 -6.24 22.71
CA LEU A 376 12.76 -6.24 22.70
C LEU A 376 12.23 -7.68 22.84
N SER A 377 11.32 -7.88 23.79
CA SER A 377 10.82 -9.19 24.22
C SER A 377 9.33 -9.11 24.56
N LEU A 378 8.57 -10.19 24.39
CA LEU A 378 7.16 -10.25 24.81
C LEU A 378 7.03 -10.54 26.32
N ASP A 379 7.97 -11.31 26.88
CA ASP A 379 7.93 -11.81 28.25
C ASP A 379 8.94 -11.10 29.18
N ALA A 380 9.63 -10.06 28.68
CA ALA A 380 10.74 -9.35 29.34
C ALA A 380 11.98 -10.22 29.64
N GLU A 381 12.15 -11.34 28.95
CA GLU A 381 13.34 -12.20 29.09
C GLU A 381 14.41 -11.80 28.07
N VAL A 382 15.69 -11.81 28.49
CA VAL A 382 16.84 -11.60 27.56
C VAL A 382 17.00 -12.80 26.61
N GLU A 383 16.68 -14.01 27.07
CA GLU A 383 16.57 -15.17 26.17
C GLU A 383 15.33 -15.01 25.28
N GLY A 384 15.50 -15.11 23.97
CA GLY A 384 14.43 -14.88 22.98
C GLY A 384 14.18 -13.41 22.60
N ALA A 385 14.83 -12.43 23.24
CA ALA A 385 14.71 -11.03 22.86
C ALA A 385 15.39 -10.75 21.49
N VAL A 386 14.71 -10.01 20.62
CA VAL A 386 15.35 -9.46 19.39
C VAL A 386 16.13 -8.20 19.71
N THR A 387 17.29 -8.03 19.09
CA THR A 387 18.14 -6.85 19.28
C THR A 387 18.00 -5.88 18.11
N ALA A 388 17.60 -4.64 18.40
CA ALA A 388 17.76 -3.50 17.50
C ALA A 388 18.99 -2.68 17.93
N ARG A 389 19.82 -2.23 16.98
CA ARG A 389 20.99 -1.38 17.26
C ARG A 389 20.87 -0.06 16.52
N SER A 390 21.17 1.01 17.25
CA SER A 390 21.35 2.36 16.73
C SER A 390 22.54 2.38 15.77
N ALA A 391 22.32 3.01 14.63
CA ALA A 391 23.31 3.22 13.59
C ALA A 391 22.83 4.43 12.76
N PRO A 392 23.74 5.27 12.22
CA PRO A 392 23.35 6.30 11.26
C PRO A 392 22.50 5.73 10.12
N PRO A 393 21.63 6.54 9.48
CA PRO A 393 20.89 6.10 8.30
C PRO A 393 21.80 5.55 7.20
N GLU A 394 21.33 4.50 6.50
CA GLU A 394 22.07 3.86 5.41
C GLU A 394 22.44 4.86 4.31
N SER A 395 23.68 4.77 3.85
CA SER A 395 24.26 5.70 2.87
C SER A 395 25.12 5.00 1.79
N GLU A 396 25.41 3.70 1.93
CA GLU A 396 26.04 2.95 0.84
C GLU A 396 25.03 2.76 -0.32
N PRO A 397 25.41 3.07 -1.57
CA PRO A 397 24.56 2.81 -2.73
C PRO A 397 24.16 1.33 -2.84
N ILE A 398 22.93 1.11 -3.28
CA ILE A 398 22.40 -0.24 -3.49
C ILE A 398 22.97 -0.82 -4.79
N GLY A 399 23.47 -2.05 -4.73
CA GLY A 399 24.00 -2.77 -5.87
C GLY A 399 24.27 -4.23 -5.54
N GLU A 400 24.81 -4.95 -6.52
CA GLU A 400 24.94 -6.41 -6.51
C GLU A 400 25.66 -6.93 -5.26
N GLY A 401 25.00 -7.85 -4.53
CA GLY A 401 25.51 -8.48 -3.32
C GLY A 401 25.38 -7.68 -2.02
N ARG A 402 25.00 -6.39 -2.02
CA ARG A 402 24.74 -5.65 -0.77
C ARG A 402 23.42 -6.11 -0.16
N ALA A 403 23.47 -6.67 1.05
CA ALA A 403 22.27 -7.06 1.80
C ALA A 403 21.37 -5.84 2.09
N LEU A 404 20.05 -6.03 1.96
CA LEU A 404 19.03 -4.99 2.16
C LEU A 404 18.64 -4.83 3.63
N ALA A 405 18.35 -3.60 4.05
CA ALA A 405 17.83 -3.22 5.37
C ALA A 405 18.70 -3.77 6.53
N ARG A 406 20.02 -3.54 6.44
CA ARG A 406 21.06 -4.14 7.29
C ARG A 406 20.94 -3.81 8.78
N HIS A 407 20.25 -2.72 9.11
CA HIS A 407 20.09 -2.22 10.49
C HIS A 407 18.69 -2.50 11.10
N PHE A 408 17.82 -3.23 10.39
CA PHE A 408 16.60 -3.77 10.99
C PHE A 408 16.91 -4.97 11.89
N SER A 409 16.22 -5.09 13.01
CA SER A 409 16.32 -6.24 13.91
C SER A 409 15.95 -7.56 13.24
N GLU A 410 16.29 -8.67 13.90
CA GLU A 410 15.65 -9.96 13.66
C GLU A 410 14.14 -9.89 13.96
N ALA A 411 13.39 -10.88 13.48
CA ALA A 411 11.94 -10.92 13.51
C ALA A 411 11.41 -11.55 14.81
N LEU A 412 10.73 -10.75 15.63
CA LEU A 412 9.99 -11.23 16.80
C LEU A 412 8.60 -11.69 16.36
N GLU A 413 8.34 -13.00 16.45
CA GLU A 413 7.04 -13.60 16.09
C GLU A 413 5.98 -13.29 17.15
N VAL A 414 4.81 -12.82 16.72
CA VAL A 414 3.65 -12.59 17.61
C VAL A 414 2.45 -13.37 17.07
N SER A 415 1.80 -14.13 17.95
CA SER A 415 0.58 -14.88 17.62
C SER A 415 -0.68 -14.11 18.00
N VAL A 416 -1.67 -14.15 17.11
CA VAL A 416 -2.99 -13.52 17.29
C VAL A 416 -4.11 -14.49 16.91
N GLU A 417 -5.36 -14.15 17.21
CA GLU A 417 -6.51 -14.91 16.67
C GLU A 417 -6.41 -14.94 15.14
N GLY A 418 -6.48 -16.11 14.52
CA GLY A 418 -6.50 -16.26 13.06
C GLY A 418 -5.18 -15.97 12.32
N GLY A 419 -4.03 -15.93 12.98
CA GLY A 419 -2.74 -15.86 12.30
C GLY A 419 -1.57 -15.39 13.16
N ARG A 420 -0.50 -14.94 12.50
CA ARG A 420 0.71 -14.39 13.14
C ARG A 420 1.17 -13.15 12.38
N TYR A 421 1.90 -12.28 13.07
CA TYR A 421 2.66 -11.20 12.47
C TYR A 421 4.07 -11.17 13.07
N TYR A 422 4.97 -10.41 12.47
CA TYR A 422 6.37 -10.34 12.88
C TYR A 422 6.79 -8.89 13.06
N ILE A 423 7.40 -8.60 14.20
CA ILE A 423 7.95 -7.28 14.53
C ILE A 423 9.42 -7.25 14.10
N GLN A 424 9.77 -6.38 13.14
CA GLN A 424 11.15 -6.04 12.80
C GLN A 424 11.34 -4.53 12.89
N LEU A 425 12.27 -4.08 13.72
CA LEU A 425 12.38 -2.68 14.13
C LEU A 425 13.70 -2.07 13.64
N ARG A 426 13.64 -0.79 13.23
CA ARG A 426 14.84 0.01 12.95
C ARG A 426 14.97 1.11 14.00
N LEU A 427 15.91 0.91 14.91
CA LEU A 427 16.35 1.93 15.85
C LEU A 427 17.34 2.85 15.13
N PHE A 428 16.96 4.09 14.84
CA PHE A 428 17.87 5.06 14.22
C PHE A 428 18.79 5.70 15.26
N GLU A 429 18.20 6.24 16.34
CA GLU A 429 18.89 7.05 17.36
C GLU A 429 18.43 6.69 18.77
N VAL A 430 19.31 6.95 19.75
CA VAL A 430 19.02 6.91 21.20
C VAL A 430 19.65 8.13 21.86
N ALA A 431 18.93 8.77 22.77
CA ALA A 431 19.42 9.91 23.55
C ALA A 431 20.46 9.49 24.60
N ALA A 432 21.36 10.41 24.96
CA ALA A 432 22.50 10.14 25.83
C ALA A 432 22.14 9.67 27.26
N ASP A 433 20.91 9.87 27.73
CA ASP A 433 20.44 9.39 29.05
C ASP A 433 19.66 8.06 29.01
N GLY A 434 19.40 7.56 27.80
CA GLY A 434 18.67 6.33 27.49
C GLY A 434 17.14 6.44 27.51
N ARG A 435 16.56 7.63 27.73
CA ARG A 435 15.10 7.82 27.90
C ARG A 435 14.36 8.40 26.70
N ASP A 436 15.04 8.60 25.58
CA ASP A 436 14.41 8.98 24.31
C ASP A 436 15.16 8.31 23.14
N PHE A 437 14.47 8.14 22.01
CA PHE A 437 14.95 7.40 20.86
C PHE A 437 14.13 7.70 19.60
N VAL A 438 14.60 7.23 18.44
CA VAL A 438 13.82 7.24 17.19
C VAL A 438 13.77 5.80 16.67
N LEU A 439 12.63 5.14 16.87
CA LEU A 439 12.41 3.71 16.59
C LEU A 439 11.30 3.53 15.56
N TYR A 440 11.62 3.10 14.34
CA TYR A 440 10.62 2.81 13.31
C TYR A 440 10.08 1.37 13.43
N GLN A 441 8.75 1.28 13.53
CA GLN A 441 7.95 0.07 13.45
C GLN A 441 7.22 0.02 12.09
N PRO A 442 7.45 -1.00 11.25
CA PRO A 442 6.61 -1.29 10.08
C PRO A 442 5.13 -1.51 10.43
N PRO A 443 4.23 -1.52 9.45
CA PRO A 443 2.88 -2.07 9.64
C PRO A 443 2.95 -3.52 10.12
N LEU A 444 2.17 -3.85 11.14
CA LEU A 444 2.04 -5.21 11.67
C LEU A 444 0.88 -5.88 10.93
N GLN A 445 1.19 -6.86 10.08
CA GLN A 445 0.25 -7.45 9.13
C GLN A 445 0.21 -8.96 9.28
N VAL A 446 -1.00 -9.53 9.25
CA VAL A 446 -1.21 -10.97 9.14
C VAL A 446 -1.38 -11.28 7.66
N VAL A 447 -0.52 -12.14 7.12
CA VAL A 447 -0.65 -12.61 5.73
C VAL A 447 -1.80 -13.60 5.65
N GLU A 448 -2.79 -13.35 4.79
CA GLU A 448 -3.80 -14.35 4.47
C GLU A 448 -3.34 -15.20 3.28
N GLY A 449 -3.56 -16.51 3.34
CA GLY A 449 -3.41 -17.44 2.22
C GLY A 449 -4.73 -18.12 1.87
N ASN A 450 -4.88 -18.63 0.65
CA ASN A 450 -6.07 -19.40 0.25
C ASN A 450 -6.19 -20.75 0.98
N ARG A 451 -5.09 -21.20 1.60
CA ARG A 451 -4.98 -22.44 2.38
C ARG A 451 -4.10 -22.16 3.60
N GLU A 452 -4.49 -22.69 4.77
CA GLU A 452 -3.81 -22.42 6.06
C GLU A 452 -2.37 -22.96 6.09
N ASP A 453 -2.12 -24.11 5.45
CA ASP A 453 -0.79 -24.71 5.33
C ASP A 453 0.19 -23.84 4.52
N LEU A 454 -0.31 -23.19 3.46
CA LEU A 454 0.47 -22.22 2.67
C LEU A 454 0.86 -21.00 3.51
N MET A 455 -0.11 -20.41 4.22
CA MET A 455 0.10 -19.26 5.10
C MET A 455 1.17 -19.55 6.15
N LEU A 456 1.01 -20.65 6.90
CA LEU A 456 1.93 -21.04 7.96
C LEU A 456 3.32 -21.45 7.41
N ALA A 457 3.41 -21.95 6.17
CA ALA A 457 4.68 -22.25 5.51
C ALA A 457 5.40 -20.99 5.03
N TYR A 458 4.66 -20.03 4.46
CA TYR A 458 5.17 -18.72 4.04
C TYR A 458 5.76 -17.95 5.24
N ASP A 459 4.97 -17.81 6.32
CA ASP A 459 5.42 -17.21 7.58
C ASP A 459 6.77 -17.76 8.05
N ARG A 460 6.95 -19.09 8.05
CA ARG A 460 8.19 -19.76 8.49
C ARG A 460 9.34 -19.62 7.50
N GLY A 461 9.05 -19.45 6.20
CA GLY A 461 10.07 -19.23 5.17
C GLY A 461 10.59 -17.79 5.16
N ILE A 462 9.71 -16.81 5.41
CA ILE A 462 10.04 -15.39 5.31
C ILE A 462 10.27 -14.74 6.69
N GLY A 463 9.67 -15.23 7.78
CA GLY A 463 9.68 -14.51 9.06
C GLY A 463 8.88 -13.22 8.97
N GLY A 464 7.70 -13.30 8.33
CA GLY A 464 6.77 -12.20 8.12
C GLY A 464 7.03 -11.33 6.88
N TRP A 465 6.14 -10.37 6.67
CA TRP A 465 6.11 -9.50 5.49
C TRP A 465 5.54 -8.12 5.85
N THR A 466 5.98 -7.09 5.14
CA THR A 466 5.39 -5.73 5.19
C THR A 466 4.92 -5.35 3.80
N GLY A 467 3.71 -4.78 3.71
CA GLY A 467 3.12 -4.36 2.44
C GLY A 467 3.44 -2.94 2.02
N ASN A 468 4.03 -2.12 2.89
CA ASN A 468 4.40 -0.74 2.58
C ASN A 468 5.73 -0.36 3.23
N SER A 469 6.43 0.60 2.63
CA SER A 469 7.53 1.33 3.26
C SER A 469 6.98 2.32 4.31
N GLY A 470 7.87 3.08 4.95
CA GLY A 470 7.57 4.14 5.91
C GLY A 470 6.93 5.38 5.29
N PHE A 471 6.12 5.20 4.24
CA PHE A 471 5.50 6.25 3.46
C PHE A 471 4.68 7.24 4.28
N PHE A 472 3.78 6.76 5.14
CA PHE A 472 2.96 7.64 5.96
C PHE A 472 3.80 8.38 7.01
N ALA A 473 4.84 7.74 7.56
CA ALA A 473 5.79 8.36 8.48
C ALA A 473 6.70 9.41 7.80
N TYR A 474 7.05 9.21 6.53
CA TYR A 474 7.72 10.24 5.71
C TYR A 474 6.79 11.42 5.44
N ARG A 475 5.59 11.13 4.90
CA ARG A 475 4.56 12.11 4.55
C ARG A 475 4.17 13.04 5.71
N THR A 476 4.10 12.52 6.94
CA THR A 476 3.76 13.32 8.14
C THR A 476 4.96 13.98 8.82
N GLY A 477 6.19 13.81 8.29
CA GLY A 477 7.41 14.32 8.91
C GLY A 477 7.83 13.56 10.18
N ALA A 478 7.23 12.40 10.48
CA ALA A 478 7.57 11.58 11.64
C ALA A 478 8.97 10.93 11.53
N LEU A 479 9.51 10.78 10.31
CA LEU A 479 10.92 10.43 10.09
C LEU A 479 11.88 11.62 10.25
N GLY A 480 11.38 12.83 10.48
CA GLY A 480 12.13 14.09 10.55
C GLY A 480 11.70 15.09 9.46
N PRO A 481 12.27 16.31 9.45
CA PRO A 481 12.01 17.30 8.40
C PRO A 481 12.46 16.77 7.03
N LYS A 482 11.57 16.85 6.03
CA LYS A 482 11.87 16.48 4.63
C LYS A 482 12.76 17.53 3.96
N LEU A 483 13.48 17.16 2.91
CA LEU A 483 14.17 18.10 2.00
C LEU A 483 13.21 19.20 1.49
N THR A 484 11.96 18.85 1.21
CA THR A 484 10.91 19.79 0.76
C THR A 484 10.58 20.86 1.79
N ASP A 485 10.88 20.59 3.07
CA ASP A 485 10.48 21.37 4.24
C ASP A 485 11.70 22.04 4.91
N GLY A 486 12.88 22.00 4.27
CA GLY A 486 14.14 22.55 4.77
C GLY A 486 15.00 21.59 5.60
N GLY A 487 14.72 20.28 5.54
CA GLY A 487 15.55 19.23 6.13
C GLY A 487 16.88 19.00 5.39
N ASP A 488 17.75 18.19 5.99
CA ASP A 488 19.12 17.91 5.54
C ASP A 488 19.28 16.59 4.75
N GLY A 489 18.16 15.90 4.45
CA GLY A 489 18.15 14.57 3.84
C GLY A 489 18.08 13.41 4.84
N THR A 490 18.05 13.68 6.15
CA THR A 490 17.93 12.62 7.18
C THR A 490 16.59 11.88 7.09
N ALA A 491 15.48 12.56 6.84
CA ALA A 491 14.17 11.90 6.69
C ALA A 491 14.10 10.98 5.47
N GLU A 492 14.72 11.41 4.36
CA GLU A 492 14.86 10.68 3.10
C GLU A 492 15.75 9.43 3.24
N ALA A 493 16.89 9.55 3.94
CA ALA A 493 17.76 8.42 4.24
C ALA A 493 17.09 7.40 5.17
N ARG A 494 16.38 7.88 6.20
CA ARG A 494 15.54 7.03 7.07
C ARG A 494 14.43 6.33 6.28
N TYR A 495 13.76 7.03 5.35
CA TYR A 495 12.74 6.43 4.47
C TYR A 495 13.31 5.32 3.59
N LEU A 496 14.49 5.53 2.98
CA LEU A 496 15.11 4.55 2.09
C LEU A 496 15.33 3.20 2.76
N GLU A 497 15.75 3.15 4.03
CA GLU A 497 15.84 1.88 4.77
C GLU A 497 14.50 1.19 4.97
N THR A 498 13.41 1.94 5.16
CA THR A 498 12.06 1.34 5.23
C THR A 498 11.61 0.77 3.88
N ALA A 499 12.09 1.35 2.77
CA ALA A 499 11.83 0.88 1.42
C ALA A 499 12.75 -0.29 1.01
N GLU A 500 13.98 -0.35 1.53
CA GLU A 500 14.82 -1.55 1.50
C GLU A 500 14.18 -2.72 2.26
N HIS A 501 13.57 -2.45 3.41
CA HIS A 501 12.90 -3.46 4.21
C HIS A 501 11.69 -4.03 3.47
N LEU A 502 10.89 -3.18 2.81
CA LEU A 502 9.84 -3.57 1.88
C LEU A 502 10.39 -4.47 0.75
N LEU A 503 11.42 -4.00 0.02
CA LEU A 503 12.03 -4.75 -1.08
C LEU A 503 12.55 -6.12 -0.62
N ARG A 504 13.15 -6.19 0.58
CA ARG A 504 13.67 -7.45 1.17
C ARG A 504 12.56 -8.48 1.34
N GLN A 505 11.42 -8.11 1.91
CA GLN A 505 10.33 -9.08 2.10
C GLN A 505 9.67 -9.47 0.79
N PHE A 506 9.46 -8.53 -0.14
CA PHE A 506 8.90 -8.85 -1.45
C PHE A 506 9.83 -9.78 -2.27
N ASN A 507 11.14 -9.56 -2.26
CA ASN A 507 12.08 -10.42 -2.98
C ASN A 507 12.13 -11.84 -2.40
N ARG A 508 12.15 -11.96 -1.05
CA ARG A 508 12.13 -13.27 -0.38
C ARG A 508 10.81 -14.01 -0.58
N GLY A 509 9.67 -13.31 -0.54
CA GLY A 509 8.34 -13.90 -0.73
C GLY A 509 8.12 -14.47 -2.13
N SER A 510 8.44 -13.69 -3.16
CA SER A 510 8.42 -14.14 -4.56
C SER A 510 9.36 -15.32 -4.82
N GLU A 511 10.59 -15.24 -4.30
CA GLU A 511 11.60 -16.29 -4.48
C GLU A 511 11.19 -17.60 -3.82
N TRP A 512 10.64 -17.53 -2.60
CA TRP A 512 10.11 -18.70 -1.90
C TRP A 512 8.96 -19.34 -2.68
N LEU A 513 7.96 -18.55 -3.14
CA LEU A 513 6.88 -19.08 -3.98
C LEU A 513 7.40 -19.71 -5.28
N TRP A 514 8.35 -19.04 -5.95
CA TRP A 514 8.92 -19.47 -7.23
C TRP A 514 9.72 -20.78 -7.14
N ARG A 515 10.51 -20.93 -6.06
CA ARG A 515 11.40 -22.08 -5.84
C ARG A 515 10.76 -23.23 -5.05
N THR A 516 9.79 -22.97 -4.16
CA THR A 516 9.14 -24.01 -3.33
C THR A 516 7.92 -24.64 -4.01
N HIS A 517 7.15 -23.88 -4.81
CA HIS A 517 5.95 -24.39 -5.48
C HIS A 517 6.11 -24.60 -7.01
N GLU A 518 7.28 -24.25 -7.56
CA GLU A 518 7.64 -24.32 -8.99
C GLU A 518 6.50 -23.96 -9.97
N PRO A 519 5.78 -22.83 -9.75
CA PRO A 519 4.55 -22.57 -10.47
C PRO A 519 4.79 -22.35 -11.96
N ARG A 520 3.77 -22.71 -12.76
CA ARG A 520 3.70 -22.39 -14.19
C ARG A 520 3.55 -20.88 -14.39
N LEU A 521 2.78 -20.23 -13.53
CA LEU A 521 2.61 -18.78 -13.48
C LEU A 521 2.76 -18.29 -12.04
N LEU A 522 3.70 -17.38 -11.80
CA LEU A 522 3.71 -16.51 -10.62
C LEU A 522 3.11 -15.17 -11.01
N MET A 523 2.09 -14.70 -10.29
CA MET A 523 1.53 -13.36 -10.41
C MET A 523 1.97 -12.54 -9.19
N ASP A 524 2.44 -11.32 -9.42
CA ASP A 524 3.15 -10.53 -8.42
C ASP A 524 2.83 -9.03 -8.57
N TYR A 525 3.14 -8.26 -7.53
CA TYR A 525 2.80 -6.85 -7.36
C TYR A 525 3.94 -6.12 -6.62
N PHE A 526 4.13 -4.82 -6.85
CA PHE A 526 5.05 -4.00 -6.06
C PHE A 526 4.59 -2.53 -5.95
N PRO A 527 4.35 -2.00 -4.73
CA PRO A 527 3.69 -0.69 -4.52
C PRO A 527 4.63 0.53 -4.48
N LEU A 528 5.96 0.33 -4.49
CA LEU A 528 6.89 1.35 -4.01
C LEU A 528 6.93 2.62 -4.88
N SER A 529 6.76 2.46 -6.19
CA SER A 529 6.77 3.55 -7.17
C SER A 529 5.60 4.52 -6.99
N ASP A 530 4.36 4.03 -7.01
CA ASP A 530 3.15 4.82 -6.70
C ASP A 530 3.28 5.54 -5.36
N ALA A 531 3.62 4.77 -4.31
CA ALA A 531 3.68 5.28 -2.96
C ALA A 531 4.61 6.50 -2.84
N ILE A 532 5.81 6.47 -3.41
CA ILE A 532 6.72 7.63 -3.34
C ILE A 532 6.33 8.76 -4.31
N ASP A 533 5.87 8.42 -5.51
CA ASP A 533 5.58 9.41 -6.56
C ASP A 533 4.36 10.29 -6.21
N HIS A 534 3.43 9.77 -5.39
CA HIS A 534 2.35 10.52 -4.74
C HIS A 534 2.81 11.76 -3.94
N GLU A 535 4.02 11.75 -3.38
CA GLU A 535 4.64 12.91 -2.71
C GLU A 535 5.59 13.66 -3.63
N LEU A 536 6.38 12.97 -4.47
CA LEU A 536 7.53 13.56 -5.15
C LEU A 536 7.24 14.16 -6.53
N LEU A 537 6.39 13.56 -7.37
CA LEU A 537 6.26 14.02 -8.77
C LEU A 537 5.77 15.46 -8.88
N GLY A 538 4.91 15.91 -7.95
CA GLY A 538 4.41 17.28 -7.95
C GLY A 538 5.51 18.35 -7.87
N TYR A 539 6.62 18.07 -7.19
CA TYR A 539 7.75 19.00 -7.08
C TYR A 539 8.60 19.09 -8.36
N MET A 540 8.43 18.14 -9.29
CA MET A 540 9.12 18.17 -10.59
C MET A 540 8.28 18.82 -11.70
N ASP A 541 7.01 19.12 -11.46
CA ASP A 541 6.12 19.75 -12.45
C ASP A 541 6.33 21.28 -12.49
N PRO A 542 6.81 21.86 -13.61
CA PRO A 542 7.04 23.30 -13.74
C PRO A 542 5.75 24.13 -13.89
N GLU A 543 4.57 23.52 -14.05
CA GLU A 543 3.28 24.25 -14.02
C GLU A 543 2.81 24.55 -12.58
N TRP A 544 3.39 23.91 -11.56
CA TRP A 544 3.07 24.21 -10.17
C TRP A 544 3.57 25.62 -9.77
N PRO A 545 2.71 26.54 -9.27
CA PRO A 545 3.13 27.92 -8.95
C PRO A 545 4.19 28.08 -7.85
N GLY A 546 4.51 27.03 -7.09
CA GLY A 546 5.59 27.02 -6.10
C GLY A 546 6.91 26.41 -6.60
N TRP A 547 6.98 25.97 -7.86
CA TRP A 547 8.12 25.22 -8.40
C TRP A 547 9.43 26.01 -8.34
N SER A 548 10.52 25.30 -8.07
CA SER A 548 11.88 25.82 -8.21
C SER A 548 12.84 24.74 -8.71
N ALA A 549 13.78 25.12 -9.57
CA ALA A 549 14.74 24.19 -10.16
C ALA A 549 15.63 23.49 -9.11
N GLU A 550 15.95 24.17 -8.01
CA GLU A 550 16.75 23.65 -6.90
C GLU A 550 16.01 22.53 -6.14
N GLN A 551 14.75 22.77 -5.76
CA GLN A 551 13.92 21.77 -5.09
C GLN A 551 13.57 20.60 -6.03
N ALA A 552 13.29 20.89 -7.31
CA ALA A 552 13.01 19.87 -8.32
C ALA A 552 14.22 18.95 -8.59
N ALA A 553 15.45 19.47 -8.52
CA ALA A 553 16.67 18.68 -8.60
C ALA A 553 16.86 17.79 -7.35
N ALA A 554 16.78 18.37 -6.15
CA ALA A 554 16.93 17.61 -4.89
C ALA A 554 15.87 16.50 -4.75
N VAL A 555 14.64 16.75 -5.18
CA VAL A 555 13.57 15.74 -5.23
C VAL A 555 13.83 14.67 -6.30
N ARG A 556 14.39 15.03 -7.46
CA ARG A 556 14.78 14.06 -8.51
C ARG A 556 15.86 13.12 -8.01
N ASP A 557 16.91 13.64 -7.37
CA ASP A 557 18.01 12.84 -6.81
C ASP A 557 17.51 11.86 -5.73
N PHE A 558 16.60 12.31 -4.86
CA PHE A 558 15.96 11.42 -3.88
C PHE A 558 15.08 10.37 -4.57
N ARG A 559 14.27 10.78 -5.54
CA ARG A 559 13.41 9.86 -6.31
C ARG A 559 14.22 8.79 -7.04
N ALA A 560 15.36 9.13 -7.62
CA ALA A 560 16.26 8.17 -8.27
C ALA A 560 16.77 7.10 -7.29
N ARG A 561 17.13 7.49 -6.05
CA ARG A 561 17.52 6.54 -5.00
C ARG A 561 16.38 5.58 -4.62
N VAL A 562 15.13 6.05 -4.61
CA VAL A 562 13.96 5.17 -4.35
C VAL A 562 13.62 4.31 -5.55
N TRP A 563 13.69 4.84 -6.77
CA TRP A 563 13.42 4.08 -7.99
C TRP A 563 14.49 3.02 -8.30
N ARG A 564 15.73 3.17 -7.81
CA ARG A 564 16.72 2.07 -7.81
C ARG A 564 16.24 0.83 -7.02
N LEU A 565 15.38 0.97 -6.00
CA LEU A 565 14.76 -0.17 -5.33
C LEU A 565 13.71 -0.86 -6.20
N VAL A 566 12.97 -0.09 -7.01
CA VAL A 566 12.04 -0.62 -8.02
C VAL A 566 12.80 -1.31 -9.16
N ASP A 567 13.97 -0.80 -9.52
CA ASP A 567 14.88 -1.44 -10.48
C ASP A 567 15.44 -2.78 -9.96
N GLU A 568 15.94 -2.81 -8.72
CA GLU A 568 16.42 -4.04 -8.07
C GLU A 568 15.30 -5.08 -7.86
N ARG A 569 14.04 -4.64 -7.72
CA ARG A 569 12.87 -5.54 -7.74
C ARG A 569 12.73 -6.23 -9.10
N VAL A 570 12.78 -5.45 -10.19
CA VAL A 570 12.70 -5.99 -11.56
C VAL A 570 13.90 -6.87 -11.87
N ALA A 571 15.12 -6.46 -11.50
CA ALA A 571 16.33 -7.24 -11.66
C ALA A 571 16.29 -8.59 -10.91
N HIS A 572 15.69 -8.63 -9.71
CA HIS A 572 15.49 -9.86 -8.95
C HIS A 572 14.56 -10.84 -9.68
N LEU A 573 13.41 -10.35 -10.16
CA LEU A 573 12.46 -11.19 -10.89
C LEU A 573 12.99 -11.60 -12.28
N GLU A 574 13.80 -10.76 -12.93
CA GLU A 574 14.51 -11.08 -14.19
C GLU A 574 15.48 -12.26 -13.98
N ARG A 575 16.27 -12.23 -12.90
CA ARG A 575 17.15 -13.36 -12.51
C ARG A 575 16.36 -14.64 -12.23
N LEU A 576 15.31 -14.57 -11.41
CA LEU A 576 14.46 -15.73 -11.09
C LEU A 576 13.81 -16.35 -12.34
N ALA A 577 13.36 -15.54 -13.29
CA ALA A 577 12.83 -16.02 -14.56
C ALA A 577 13.91 -16.65 -15.43
N ALA A 578 15.08 -16.00 -15.58
CA ALA A 578 16.18 -16.48 -16.40
C ALA A 578 16.77 -17.82 -15.90
N GLU A 579 16.99 -17.96 -14.58
CA GLU A 579 17.45 -19.21 -13.95
C GLU A 579 16.53 -20.40 -14.25
N ALA A 580 15.22 -20.15 -14.41
CA ALA A 580 14.21 -21.16 -14.66
C ALA A 580 13.85 -21.34 -16.15
N GLY A 581 14.50 -20.62 -17.07
CA GLY A 581 14.18 -20.61 -18.50
C GLY A 581 12.77 -20.06 -18.81
N ALA A 582 12.23 -19.20 -17.94
CA ALA A 582 10.91 -18.61 -18.05
C ALA A 582 10.94 -17.25 -18.78
N ALA A 583 9.75 -16.69 -19.02
CA ALA A 583 9.59 -15.26 -19.32
C ALA A 583 9.25 -14.46 -18.05
N LEU A 584 9.73 -13.21 -17.98
CA LEU A 584 9.21 -12.19 -17.09
C LEU A 584 8.34 -11.24 -17.92
N PHE A 585 7.08 -11.11 -17.54
CA PHE A 585 6.17 -10.07 -18.01
C PHE A 585 6.17 -8.93 -16.99
N VAL A 586 6.49 -7.72 -17.44
CA VAL A 586 6.43 -6.49 -16.64
C VAL A 586 5.25 -5.66 -17.13
N THR A 587 4.36 -5.32 -16.21
CA THR A 587 3.24 -4.41 -16.44
C THR A 587 3.21 -3.37 -15.33
N GLY A 588 2.41 -2.34 -15.51
CA GLY A 588 1.78 -1.64 -14.38
C GLY A 588 0.27 -1.63 -14.58
N ASP A 589 -0.38 -0.69 -13.91
CA ASP A 589 -1.83 -0.65 -13.71
C ASP A 589 -2.44 0.74 -13.96
N HIS A 590 -1.66 1.80 -13.73
CA HIS A 590 -1.88 3.17 -14.22
C HIS A 590 -0.55 3.92 -14.32
N GLY A 591 -0.61 5.21 -14.64
CA GLY A 591 0.47 6.17 -14.39
C GLY A 591 0.09 7.15 -13.27
N MET A 592 0.55 8.41 -13.36
CA MET A 592 0.49 9.38 -12.27
C MET A 592 0.56 10.85 -12.80
N ARG A 593 -0.19 11.78 -12.21
CA ARG A 593 -0.30 13.21 -12.59
C ARG A 593 -0.15 14.13 -11.37
N ALA A 594 0.60 15.23 -11.49
CA ALA A 594 0.73 16.22 -10.42
C ALA A 594 -0.57 16.98 -10.11
N SER A 595 -0.74 17.46 -8.88
CA SER A 595 -1.92 18.24 -8.47
C SER A 595 -1.65 19.15 -7.27
N TRP A 596 -2.19 20.36 -7.34
CA TRP A 596 -2.15 21.41 -6.30
C TRP A 596 -3.48 22.17 -6.16
N LYS A 597 -4.41 21.99 -7.10
CA LYS A 597 -5.82 22.43 -7.01
C LYS A 597 -6.74 21.22 -6.81
N GLN A 598 -7.94 21.45 -6.30
CA GLN A 598 -8.94 20.42 -6.04
C GLN A 598 -10.31 20.76 -6.66
N PHE A 599 -10.88 19.78 -7.36
CA PHE A 599 -12.25 19.77 -7.86
C PHE A 599 -13.16 18.99 -6.90
N LEU A 600 -14.32 19.58 -6.57
CA LEU A 600 -15.29 19.10 -5.59
C LEU A 600 -16.66 18.89 -6.24
N PRO A 601 -16.88 17.80 -6.99
CA PRO A 601 -18.11 17.54 -7.75
C PRO A 601 -19.39 17.62 -6.90
N ASN A 602 -19.37 17.16 -5.65
CA ASN A 602 -20.55 17.24 -4.77
C ASN A 602 -20.99 18.68 -4.44
N LEU A 603 -20.06 19.65 -4.46
CA LEU A 603 -20.41 21.06 -4.30
C LEU A 603 -20.97 21.66 -5.60
N ALA A 604 -20.53 21.20 -6.77
CA ALA A 604 -21.18 21.55 -8.05
C ALA A 604 -22.61 20.98 -8.14
N LEU A 605 -22.83 19.76 -7.63
CA LEU A 605 -24.17 19.17 -7.55
C LEU A 605 -25.09 19.92 -6.56
N LEU A 606 -24.54 20.47 -5.48
CA LEU A 606 -25.26 21.34 -4.55
C LEU A 606 -25.64 22.68 -5.18
N GLU A 607 -24.72 23.34 -5.87
CA GLU A 607 -25.00 24.59 -6.60
C GLU A 607 -26.04 24.40 -7.72
N ALA A 608 -26.07 23.21 -8.35
CA ALA A 608 -27.08 22.83 -9.32
C ALA A 608 -28.40 22.33 -8.72
N GLY A 609 -28.51 22.17 -7.40
CA GLY A 609 -29.69 21.61 -6.73
C GLY A 609 -29.97 20.13 -7.00
N LEU A 610 -28.97 19.39 -7.51
CA LEU A 610 -29.03 17.94 -7.78
C LEU A 610 -28.66 17.11 -6.55
N LEU A 611 -27.87 17.69 -5.65
CA LEU A 611 -27.59 17.17 -4.32
C LEU A 611 -28.13 18.14 -3.26
N VAL A 612 -28.58 17.59 -2.14
CA VAL A 612 -29.20 18.33 -1.04
C VAL A 612 -28.59 17.86 0.28
N LEU A 613 -28.29 18.80 1.18
CA LEU A 613 -27.91 18.49 2.55
C LEU A 613 -29.09 18.67 3.52
N ASP A 614 -29.02 17.93 4.64
CA ASP A 614 -29.88 18.10 5.81
C ASP A 614 -29.38 19.20 6.77
N ASP A 615 -30.10 19.45 7.86
CA ASP A 615 -29.75 20.48 8.86
C ASP A 615 -28.49 20.12 9.68
N GLU A 616 -28.08 18.85 9.71
CA GLU A 616 -26.84 18.36 10.28
C GLU A 616 -25.62 18.43 9.32
N GLY A 617 -25.86 18.69 8.03
CA GLY A 617 -24.84 18.69 6.97
C GLY A 617 -24.50 17.31 6.39
N GLY A 618 -25.34 16.30 6.66
CA GLY A 618 -25.40 15.03 5.93
C GLY A 618 -26.15 15.17 4.59
N VAL A 619 -26.22 14.09 3.81
CA VAL A 619 -26.88 14.10 2.48
C VAL A 619 -28.33 13.65 2.61
N ASP A 620 -29.27 14.53 2.26
CA ASP A 620 -30.69 14.23 2.23
C ASP A 620 -31.03 13.39 0.99
N LEU A 621 -31.04 12.07 1.16
CA LEU A 621 -31.39 11.11 0.10
C LEU A 621 -32.84 11.26 -0.40
N SER A 622 -33.75 11.83 0.39
CA SER A 622 -35.15 12.02 -0.02
C SER A 622 -35.32 13.14 -1.06
N ARG A 623 -34.30 14.00 -1.21
CA ARG A 623 -34.29 15.15 -2.14
C ARG A 623 -33.09 15.16 -3.10
N THR A 624 -32.03 14.38 -2.82
CA THR A 624 -30.85 14.24 -3.68
C THR A 624 -31.14 13.34 -4.90
N GLN A 625 -30.97 13.88 -6.10
CA GLN A 625 -31.12 13.15 -7.37
C GLN A 625 -29.82 12.44 -7.80
N ALA A 626 -28.65 12.99 -7.45
CA ALA A 626 -27.35 12.41 -7.81
C ALA A 626 -26.25 12.79 -6.80
N VAL A 627 -25.23 11.95 -6.66
CA VAL A 627 -24.09 12.15 -5.76
C VAL A 627 -22.81 11.53 -6.32
N ALA A 628 -21.65 12.13 -6.07
CA ALA A 628 -20.36 11.47 -6.23
C ALA A 628 -20.00 10.72 -4.93
N PRO A 629 -20.12 9.38 -4.85
CA PRO A 629 -19.77 8.63 -3.64
C PRO A 629 -18.25 8.56 -3.41
N ASN A 630 -17.45 8.91 -4.42
CA ASN A 630 -15.99 8.94 -4.40
C ASN A 630 -15.47 10.14 -5.23
N GLY A 631 -14.18 10.14 -5.57
CA GLY A 631 -13.55 11.21 -6.35
C GLY A 631 -13.56 10.99 -7.88
N TYR A 632 -14.32 10.04 -8.43
CA TYR A 632 -14.12 9.56 -9.80
C TYR A 632 -15.37 9.63 -10.70
N TRP A 633 -16.57 9.57 -10.11
CA TRP A 633 -17.83 9.65 -10.86
C TRP A 633 -18.99 10.19 -10.02
N VAL A 634 -20.08 10.56 -10.68
CA VAL A 634 -21.41 10.78 -10.10
C VAL A 634 -22.29 9.57 -10.40
N THR A 635 -23.03 9.10 -9.39
CA THR A 635 -24.06 8.07 -9.48
C THR A 635 -25.44 8.69 -9.26
N VAL A 636 -26.42 8.31 -10.08
CA VAL A 636 -27.83 8.71 -9.91
C VAL A 636 -28.43 7.96 -8.72
N ASN A 637 -29.16 8.69 -7.86
CA ASN A 637 -29.89 8.16 -6.70
C ASN A 637 -31.21 7.48 -7.14
N ARG A 638 -31.07 6.46 -7.99
CA ARG A 638 -32.16 5.73 -8.64
C ARG A 638 -32.95 4.86 -7.66
N THR A 639 -34.24 4.67 -7.92
CA THR A 639 -35.16 3.81 -7.12
C THR A 639 -34.74 2.33 -7.02
N ALA A 640 -33.71 1.92 -7.77
CA ALA A 640 -33.07 0.60 -7.60
C ALA A 640 -32.19 0.50 -6.34
N TYR A 641 -31.78 1.63 -5.74
CA TYR A 641 -31.10 1.70 -4.44
C TYR A 641 -32.11 1.79 -3.28
N ARG A 642 -31.70 1.37 -2.08
CA ARG A 642 -32.43 1.70 -0.84
C ARG A 642 -32.50 3.22 -0.71
N GLU A 643 -33.70 3.74 -0.45
CA GLU A 643 -33.99 5.19 -0.30
C GLU A 643 -33.72 6.03 -1.58
N GLY A 644 -33.52 5.40 -2.73
CA GLY A 644 -33.40 6.10 -4.01
C GLY A 644 -34.72 6.63 -4.54
N ILE A 645 -34.68 7.81 -5.17
CA ILE A 645 -35.86 8.60 -5.57
C ILE A 645 -36.04 8.77 -7.08
N VAL A 646 -35.00 8.62 -7.88
CA VAL A 646 -35.07 8.87 -9.34
C VAL A 646 -35.59 7.61 -10.07
N PRO A 647 -36.75 7.66 -10.76
CA PRO A 647 -37.24 6.52 -11.52
C PRO A 647 -36.49 6.37 -12.86
N PRO A 648 -36.48 5.18 -13.49
CA PRO A 648 -35.71 4.92 -14.72
C PRO A 648 -35.97 5.90 -15.87
N GLU A 649 -37.21 6.36 -16.03
CA GLU A 649 -37.62 7.34 -17.04
C GLU A 649 -37.03 8.75 -16.82
N GLU A 650 -36.54 9.06 -15.63
CA GLU A 650 -35.87 10.33 -15.31
C GLU A 650 -34.34 10.23 -15.27
N GLU A 651 -33.75 9.03 -15.21
CA GLU A 651 -32.28 8.88 -15.07
C GLU A 651 -31.51 9.63 -16.17
N ALA A 652 -31.96 9.57 -17.43
CA ALA A 652 -31.33 10.30 -18.53
C ALA A 652 -31.41 11.84 -18.37
N ARG A 653 -32.49 12.37 -17.78
CA ARG A 653 -32.65 13.79 -17.45
C ARG A 653 -31.69 14.22 -16.36
N VAL A 654 -31.49 13.37 -15.35
CA VAL A 654 -30.56 13.62 -14.24
C VAL A 654 -29.10 13.54 -14.72
N VAL A 655 -28.76 12.55 -15.55
CA VAL A 655 -27.43 12.41 -16.16
C VAL A 655 -27.03 13.68 -16.93
N GLU A 656 -27.90 14.20 -17.79
CA GLU A 656 -27.59 15.43 -18.56
C GLU A 656 -27.47 16.67 -17.66
N ALA A 657 -28.34 16.79 -16.64
CA ALA A 657 -28.23 17.87 -15.66
C ALA A 657 -26.91 17.81 -14.86
N VAL A 658 -26.45 16.59 -14.51
CA VAL A 658 -25.14 16.38 -13.90
C VAL A 658 -24.03 16.81 -14.85
N ARG A 659 -24.02 16.38 -16.12
CA ARG A 659 -22.99 16.79 -17.11
C ARG A 659 -22.89 18.31 -17.20
N HIS A 660 -24.03 19.00 -17.36
CA HIS A 660 -24.08 20.46 -17.40
C HIS A 660 -23.55 21.10 -16.11
N ALA A 661 -23.88 20.56 -14.93
CA ALA A 661 -23.38 21.06 -13.65
C ALA A 661 -21.85 20.94 -13.53
N LEU A 662 -21.26 19.81 -13.93
CA LEU A 662 -19.80 19.62 -13.88
C LEU A 662 -19.08 20.49 -14.93
N GLU A 663 -19.62 20.58 -16.16
CA GLU A 663 -19.04 21.39 -17.26
C GLU A 663 -19.23 22.90 -17.09
N ALA A 664 -20.09 23.34 -16.16
CA ALA A 664 -20.23 24.76 -15.79
C ALA A 664 -19.09 25.26 -14.88
N VAL A 665 -18.36 24.38 -14.19
CA VAL A 665 -17.36 24.75 -13.17
C VAL A 665 -16.14 25.45 -13.79
N ARG A 666 -15.71 26.56 -13.17
CA ARG A 666 -14.56 27.37 -13.60
C ARG A 666 -13.53 27.51 -12.49
N GLY A 667 -12.25 27.64 -12.87
CA GLY A 667 -11.17 27.97 -11.95
C GLY A 667 -11.17 29.46 -11.58
N ALA A 668 -10.27 29.85 -10.67
CA ALA A 668 -10.07 31.26 -10.30
C ALA A 668 -9.48 32.11 -11.46
N ASP A 669 -8.89 31.43 -12.44
CA ASP A 669 -8.43 31.90 -13.75
C ASP A 669 -9.59 32.14 -14.74
N GLY A 670 -10.79 31.62 -14.47
CA GLY A 670 -11.95 31.65 -15.35
C GLY A 670 -11.99 30.52 -16.38
N GLU A 671 -11.02 29.60 -16.37
CA GLU A 671 -10.94 28.49 -17.32
C GLU A 671 -11.75 27.27 -16.89
N ARG A 672 -11.97 26.31 -17.79
CA ARG A 672 -12.71 25.07 -17.50
C ARG A 672 -11.90 24.15 -16.57
N VAL A 673 -12.51 23.75 -15.45
CA VAL A 673 -11.92 22.73 -14.56
C VAL A 673 -12.16 21.32 -15.08
N VAL A 674 -13.40 21.05 -15.52
CA VAL A 674 -13.78 19.80 -16.19
C VAL A 674 -13.56 19.97 -17.69
N THR A 675 -12.65 19.16 -18.24
CA THR A 675 -12.24 19.22 -19.66
C THR A 675 -13.18 18.42 -20.55
N ARG A 676 -13.60 17.24 -20.08
CA ARG A 676 -14.45 16.26 -20.77
C ARG A 676 -15.39 15.61 -19.75
N THR A 677 -16.60 15.24 -20.17
CA THR A 677 -17.47 14.31 -19.43
C THR A 677 -17.74 13.06 -20.24
N PHE A 678 -17.90 11.93 -19.56
CA PHE A 678 -18.07 10.61 -20.15
C PHE A 678 -19.28 9.89 -19.53
N THR A 679 -19.96 9.05 -20.29
CA THR A 679 -21.08 8.22 -19.79
C THR A 679 -21.00 6.79 -20.32
N PRO A 680 -21.49 5.76 -19.59
CA PRO A 680 -21.48 4.39 -20.08
C PRO A 680 -22.23 4.16 -21.41
N ALA A 681 -23.15 5.07 -21.78
CA ALA A 681 -23.88 5.02 -23.04
C ALA A 681 -23.10 5.58 -24.24
N THR A 682 -22.18 6.52 -24.01
CA THR A 682 -21.37 7.17 -25.06
C THR A 682 -19.94 6.63 -25.14
N ASP A 683 -19.37 6.21 -24.00
CA ASP A 683 -17.95 5.88 -23.86
C ASP A 683 -17.72 4.46 -23.28
N PRO A 684 -18.43 3.40 -23.73
CA PRO A 684 -18.37 2.07 -23.13
C PRO A 684 -16.98 1.40 -23.23
N HIS A 685 -16.11 1.89 -24.12
CA HIS A 685 -14.76 1.38 -24.30
C HIS A 685 -13.88 1.57 -23.06
N PHE A 686 -14.14 2.58 -22.22
CA PHE A 686 -13.46 2.79 -20.94
C PHE A 686 -13.89 1.82 -19.82
N GLY A 687 -14.80 0.86 -20.09
CA GLY A 687 -15.23 -0.14 -19.10
C GLY A 687 -16.02 0.42 -17.91
N ILE A 688 -16.58 1.61 -18.07
CA ILE A 688 -17.32 2.37 -17.06
C ILE A 688 -18.76 1.87 -16.85
N GLY A 689 -19.36 2.27 -15.72
CA GLY A 689 -20.74 1.92 -15.36
C GLY A 689 -20.89 0.50 -14.81
N GLY A 690 -21.96 -0.19 -15.22
CA GLY A 690 -22.31 -1.50 -14.68
C GLY A 690 -22.91 -1.44 -13.25
N PRO A 691 -22.90 -2.56 -12.50
CA PRO A 691 -23.53 -2.65 -11.17
C PRO A 691 -22.95 -1.71 -10.11
N THR A 692 -21.66 -1.40 -10.22
CA THR A 692 -20.83 -0.73 -9.20
C THR A 692 -20.14 0.53 -9.72
N GLY A 693 -20.32 0.90 -10.99
CA GLY A 693 -19.80 2.15 -11.55
C GLY A 693 -20.76 3.33 -11.39
N GLY A 694 -20.33 4.47 -11.94
CA GLY A 694 -21.12 5.69 -12.03
C GLY A 694 -21.88 5.84 -13.35
N ASP A 695 -22.51 7.00 -13.46
CA ASP A 695 -23.35 7.40 -14.59
C ASP A 695 -22.72 8.56 -15.39
N VAL A 696 -22.00 9.47 -14.70
CA VAL A 696 -21.17 10.52 -15.31
C VAL A 696 -19.77 10.51 -14.69
N TYR A 697 -18.75 10.43 -15.53
CA TYR A 697 -17.34 10.52 -15.17
C TYR A 697 -16.72 11.76 -15.84
N TRP A 698 -15.53 12.21 -15.44
CA TRP A 698 -14.92 13.44 -15.96
C TRP A 698 -13.39 13.40 -16.08
N GLY A 699 -12.87 14.17 -17.04
CA GLY A 699 -11.47 14.60 -17.06
C GLY A 699 -11.32 15.98 -16.41
N THR A 700 -10.19 16.25 -15.78
CA THR A 700 -9.85 17.56 -15.21
C THR A 700 -8.69 18.23 -15.95
N ALA A 701 -8.60 19.55 -15.86
CA ALA A 701 -7.44 20.31 -16.32
C ALA A 701 -6.17 19.98 -15.49
N PRO A 702 -4.95 20.26 -16.01
CA PRO A 702 -3.70 20.09 -15.26
C PRO A 702 -3.72 20.75 -13.88
N GLY A 703 -3.02 20.14 -12.92
CA GLY A 703 -2.97 20.58 -11.54
C GLY A 703 -4.22 20.28 -10.69
N TYR A 704 -5.34 19.81 -11.26
CA TYR A 704 -6.58 19.52 -10.51
C TYR A 704 -6.76 18.03 -10.18
N ARG A 705 -6.73 17.68 -8.89
CA ARG A 705 -7.23 16.40 -8.37
C ARG A 705 -8.71 16.47 -7.99
N SER A 706 -9.41 15.34 -7.96
CA SER A 706 -10.83 15.28 -7.60
C SER A 706 -11.07 14.75 -6.17
N SER A 707 -12.22 15.05 -5.57
CA SER A 707 -12.64 14.52 -4.25
C SER A 707 -14.16 14.61 -4.03
N GLY A 708 -14.78 13.53 -3.56
CA GLY A 708 -16.21 13.47 -3.18
C GLY A 708 -16.58 14.22 -1.89
N SER A 709 -15.78 15.19 -1.44
CA SER A 709 -16.06 15.96 -0.21
C SER A 709 -17.29 16.85 -0.37
N PHE A 710 -18.20 16.76 0.60
CA PHE A 710 -19.32 17.71 0.80
C PHE A 710 -18.90 19.00 1.54
N ARG A 711 -17.62 19.12 1.92
CA ARG A 711 -17.06 20.25 2.67
C ARG A 711 -16.20 21.12 1.79
N GLY A 712 -16.55 22.41 1.71
CA GLY A 712 -15.85 23.46 0.98
C GLY A 712 -16.73 24.71 0.87
N THR A 713 -16.27 25.74 0.16
CA THR A 713 -17.02 27.00 -0.08
C THR A 713 -17.47 27.17 -1.54
N GLY A 714 -17.28 26.14 -2.37
CA GLY A 714 -17.59 26.09 -3.80
C GLY A 714 -16.90 24.88 -4.46
N PRO A 715 -17.17 24.58 -5.74
CA PRO A 715 -16.68 23.38 -6.43
C PRO A 715 -15.17 23.33 -6.72
N VAL A 716 -14.42 24.37 -6.34
CA VAL A 716 -12.97 24.51 -6.53
C VAL A 716 -12.32 25.00 -5.24
N ALA A 717 -11.17 24.40 -4.89
CA ALA A 717 -10.30 24.86 -3.82
C ALA A 717 -8.82 24.68 -4.19
N GLU A 718 -7.94 25.47 -3.58
CA GLU A 718 -6.50 25.14 -3.53
C GLU A 718 -6.27 23.98 -2.56
N THR A 719 -5.20 23.20 -2.76
CA THR A 719 -4.85 22.08 -1.88
C THR A 719 -3.33 21.91 -1.76
N PHE A 720 -2.88 20.93 -0.99
CA PHE A 720 -1.44 20.64 -0.86
C PHE A 720 -0.91 20.00 -2.15
N LEU A 721 0.36 20.28 -2.48
CA LEU A 721 1.03 19.65 -3.61
C LEU A 721 1.15 18.15 -3.38
N THR A 722 0.79 17.37 -4.41
CA THR A 722 0.83 15.91 -4.41
C THR A 722 0.83 15.45 -5.88
N ALA A 723 0.92 14.15 -6.12
CA ALA A 723 0.45 13.56 -7.36
C ALA A 723 -0.73 12.62 -7.11
N GLY A 724 -1.45 12.24 -8.17
CA GLY A 724 -2.55 11.28 -8.11
C GLY A 724 -2.85 10.65 -9.46
N HIS A 725 -3.81 9.73 -9.43
CA HIS A 725 -4.22 8.89 -10.56
C HIS A 725 -5.75 8.71 -10.51
N GLY A 726 -6.34 7.99 -11.46
CA GLY A 726 -7.79 7.91 -11.63
C GLY A 726 -8.36 8.91 -12.65
N PHE A 727 -7.51 9.55 -13.45
CA PHE A 727 -7.89 10.41 -14.59
C PHE A 727 -8.20 9.55 -15.84
N PRO A 728 -8.76 10.11 -16.94
CA PRO A 728 -9.08 9.36 -18.14
C PRO A 728 -7.87 8.58 -18.68
N PRO A 729 -8.01 7.28 -18.99
CA PRO A 729 -6.86 6.42 -19.33
C PRO A 729 -6.35 6.62 -20.76
N ASP A 730 -7.05 7.43 -21.58
CA ASP A 730 -6.57 7.89 -22.88
C ASP A 730 -5.61 9.09 -22.78
N GLU A 731 -5.37 9.61 -21.58
CA GLU A 731 -4.43 10.71 -21.32
C GLU A 731 -2.99 10.16 -21.03
N PRO A 732 -1.93 10.58 -21.75
CA PRO A 732 -0.62 9.88 -21.78
C PRO A 732 0.20 9.81 -20.48
N ASP A 733 -0.25 10.43 -19.39
CA ASP A 733 0.32 10.31 -18.05
C ASP A 733 -0.40 9.22 -17.21
N MET A 734 -1.59 8.78 -17.61
CA MET A 734 -2.30 7.61 -17.06
C MET A 734 -1.95 6.29 -17.74
N TYR A 735 -1.24 6.33 -18.88
CA TYR A 735 -0.72 5.14 -19.54
C TYR A 735 0.22 4.35 -18.60
N THR A 736 0.28 3.05 -18.82
CA THR A 736 1.24 2.14 -18.19
C THR A 736 2.00 1.34 -19.25
N VAL A 737 2.68 0.26 -18.86
CA VAL A 737 3.52 -0.57 -19.73
C VAL A 737 2.98 -2.00 -19.83
N PHE A 738 3.32 -2.69 -20.91
CA PHE A 738 3.23 -4.15 -20.98
C PHE A 738 4.40 -4.68 -21.82
N CYS A 739 5.33 -5.38 -21.19
CA CYS A 739 6.57 -5.87 -21.78
C CYS A 739 6.84 -7.32 -21.39
N ALA A 740 7.55 -8.06 -22.24
CA ALA A 740 8.06 -9.40 -21.97
C ALA A 740 9.58 -9.49 -22.24
N VAL A 741 10.31 -10.09 -21.31
CA VAL A 741 11.74 -10.45 -21.42
C VAL A 741 11.95 -11.93 -21.07
N GLY A 742 13.04 -12.54 -21.54
CA GLY A 742 13.26 -13.98 -21.40
C GLY A 742 12.37 -14.82 -22.33
N GLY A 743 12.21 -16.12 -22.06
CA GLY A 743 11.35 -17.06 -22.81
C GLY A 743 11.65 -17.28 -24.31
N GLY A 744 12.55 -16.49 -24.90
CA GLY A 744 12.77 -16.42 -26.35
C GLY A 744 12.16 -15.18 -27.03
N PHE A 745 11.50 -14.28 -26.29
CA PHE A 745 11.08 -12.96 -26.81
C PHE A 745 12.30 -12.19 -27.33
N GLN A 746 12.09 -11.41 -28.40
CA GLN A 746 13.11 -10.58 -29.04
C GLN A 746 12.83 -9.11 -28.74
N ALA A 747 13.86 -8.27 -28.74
CA ALA A 747 13.71 -6.83 -28.58
C ALA A 747 12.80 -6.25 -29.70
N GLY A 748 11.78 -5.48 -29.32
CA GLY A 748 10.84 -4.90 -30.28
C GLY A 748 9.63 -4.22 -29.65
N ARG A 749 8.78 -3.62 -30.49
CA ARG A 749 7.51 -3.02 -30.09
C ARG A 749 6.35 -3.48 -30.97
N ILE A 750 5.19 -3.69 -30.33
CA ILE A 750 3.87 -3.83 -30.96
C ILE A 750 3.05 -2.56 -30.68
N PRO A 751 1.95 -2.29 -31.43
CA PRO A 751 1.05 -1.18 -31.14
C PRO A 751 0.48 -1.20 -29.71
N SER A 752 -0.10 -0.10 -29.25
CA SER A 752 -0.66 0.00 -27.90
C SER A 752 -1.77 -1.02 -27.63
N VAL A 753 -1.91 -1.40 -26.37
CA VAL A 753 -2.83 -2.45 -25.90
C VAL A 753 -3.67 -1.95 -24.73
N GLN A 754 -4.88 -2.50 -24.57
CA GLN A 754 -5.64 -2.34 -23.33
C GLN A 754 -5.16 -3.36 -22.29
N THR A 755 -5.15 -3.01 -21.00
CA THR A 755 -4.71 -3.93 -19.91
C THR A 755 -5.54 -5.22 -19.82
N THR A 756 -6.74 -5.27 -20.40
CA THR A 756 -7.53 -6.50 -20.60
C THR A 756 -6.78 -7.58 -21.39
N ALA A 757 -5.79 -7.22 -22.22
CA ALA A 757 -4.98 -8.17 -22.99
C ALA A 757 -3.99 -8.98 -22.13
N VAL A 758 -3.68 -8.56 -20.90
CA VAL A 758 -2.62 -9.16 -20.06
C VAL A 758 -2.94 -10.60 -19.66
N ALA A 759 -4.06 -10.85 -18.98
CA ALA A 759 -4.46 -12.21 -18.60
C ALA A 759 -4.63 -13.17 -19.80
N PRO A 760 -5.29 -12.79 -20.92
CA PRO A 760 -5.32 -13.60 -22.14
C PRO A 760 -3.93 -13.93 -22.73
N THR A 761 -3.00 -12.98 -22.72
CA THR A 761 -1.63 -13.18 -23.26
C THR A 761 -0.83 -14.15 -22.39
N LEU A 762 -0.95 -14.02 -21.06
CA LEU A 762 -0.33 -14.94 -20.09
C LEU A 762 -0.96 -16.33 -20.17
N ALA A 763 -2.28 -16.42 -20.31
CA ALA A 763 -3.01 -17.67 -20.45
C ALA A 763 -2.49 -18.48 -21.66
N ASP A 764 -2.49 -17.86 -22.85
CA ASP A 764 -1.97 -18.46 -24.08
C ASP A 764 -0.49 -18.89 -23.95
N TRP A 765 0.36 -18.08 -23.30
CA TRP A 765 1.79 -18.39 -23.09
C TRP A 765 2.03 -19.60 -22.18
N THR A 766 1.25 -19.67 -21.10
CA THR A 766 1.42 -20.66 -20.03
C THR A 766 0.67 -21.97 -20.26
N GLY A 767 -0.24 -21.98 -21.24
CA GLY A 767 -1.15 -23.09 -21.55
C GLY A 767 -2.40 -23.14 -20.67
N ILE A 768 -2.68 -22.06 -19.92
CA ILE A 768 -3.90 -21.90 -19.14
C ILE A 768 -5.03 -21.45 -20.09
N PRO A 769 -6.28 -21.91 -19.95
CA PRO A 769 -7.41 -21.32 -20.67
C PRO A 769 -7.57 -19.84 -20.32
N ARG A 770 -8.08 -19.04 -21.26
CA ARG A 770 -8.44 -17.64 -20.96
C ARG A 770 -9.56 -17.61 -19.90
N PRO A 771 -9.56 -16.67 -18.93
CA PRO A 771 -10.60 -16.60 -17.90
C PRO A 771 -12.00 -16.44 -18.51
N ALA A 772 -13.01 -17.01 -17.85
CA ALA A 772 -14.35 -17.18 -18.44
C ALA A 772 -15.04 -15.86 -18.83
N ASP A 773 -14.77 -14.78 -18.11
CA ASP A 773 -15.36 -13.45 -18.33
C ASP A 773 -14.43 -12.51 -19.14
N ALA A 774 -13.26 -12.99 -19.58
CA ALA A 774 -12.26 -12.18 -20.26
C ALA A 774 -12.75 -11.68 -21.62
N VAL A 775 -12.75 -10.36 -21.81
CA VAL A 775 -13.10 -9.70 -23.09
C VAL A 775 -11.88 -9.27 -23.88
N GLY A 776 -10.71 -9.20 -23.23
CA GLY A 776 -9.44 -8.89 -23.87
C GLY A 776 -8.98 -9.97 -24.85
N VAL A 777 -8.28 -9.55 -25.89
CA VAL A 777 -7.64 -10.45 -26.86
C VAL A 777 -6.16 -10.57 -26.52
N SER A 778 -5.64 -11.80 -26.54
CA SER A 778 -4.21 -12.07 -26.41
C SER A 778 -3.43 -11.42 -27.54
N VAL A 779 -2.31 -10.77 -27.20
CA VAL A 779 -1.37 -10.18 -28.17
C VAL A 779 -0.12 -11.05 -28.38
N LEU A 780 -0.11 -12.27 -27.84
CA LEU A 780 1.07 -13.13 -27.80
C LEU A 780 1.71 -13.37 -29.18
N GLU A 781 0.90 -13.69 -30.19
CA GLU A 781 1.43 -13.97 -31.53
C GLU A 781 2.10 -12.73 -32.16
N ALA A 782 1.57 -11.53 -31.92
CA ALA A 782 2.22 -10.28 -32.32
C ALA A 782 3.54 -10.06 -31.56
N MET A 783 3.58 -10.32 -30.24
CA MET A 783 4.80 -10.28 -29.43
C MET A 783 5.84 -11.33 -29.86
N LEU A 784 5.42 -12.44 -30.48
CA LEU A 784 6.30 -13.45 -31.07
C LEU A 784 6.67 -13.18 -32.54
N GLY A 785 6.27 -12.04 -33.10
CA GLY A 785 6.54 -11.66 -34.49
C GLY A 785 5.78 -12.49 -35.54
N ARG A 786 4.70 -13.16 -35.13
CA ARG A 786 3.86 -14.03 -35.95
C ARG A 786 2.65 -13.26 -36.50
N ARG A 787 2.02 -13.80 -37.54
CA ARG A 787 0.89 -13.19 -38.28
C ARG A 787 -0.17 -14.23 -38.58
#